data_AF-A0A9E3ZCQ1-F1
#
_entry.id   AF-A0A9E3ZCQ1-F1
#
_cell.length_a   1.000
_cell.length_b   1.000
_cell.length_c   1.000
_cell.angle_alpha   90.00
_cell.angle_beta   90.00
_cell.angle_gamma   90.00
#
_symmetry.space_group_name_H-M   'P 1'
#
loop_
_entity.id
_entity.type
_entity.pdbx_description
1 polymer ?
#
loop_
_entity_poly.entity_id
_entity_poly.type
_entity_poly.pdbx_seq_one_letter_code
_entity_poly.pdbx_strand_id
1 'polypeptide(L)'
;MGIDHVSTIHAEPTGHVGFVGVDADLVQQVQRSLSRQFRLTIPAAAEQLFEHMESGGALIDAVVLGFPAEDAVRLAQRIHTYDKMLPVLILSDPSSAERLKRTLMFSPFLGNEVGVWSTDDLDILPAALHDAVSRRRQRVLHRNTLAIAQIRLEKFPLQRPEATHYLDRLLDHAPVGVMTLDLTGNVITLNRQAQNILAISGRSVLGQPLASCFPQSERPRLAMLQQPTPPGGTPRSSDILELNAQQGRRQYVEVTAAPLAYRTGQRGLMLILQDVTTRVEAENERRHAEEELRLHAIVLRRFHEIASSEDLSLEEKIDAVLQLGCHQFGLPTGIVTRIDERSLHVIRSVGDNRRYQTGSRHEIENTFCGITVNNPEPLALARTDCAEWHSHPAYRASGHEAYIGTAVNLDDAERGTLCFFGPNPRGRPFNSADSELIKLMSRWVGSELQRQRADALMRKLSGALERTADAIIITDHNRYIEYVNPSFETLTGYGRQEVIGKKSYFLRSGLHDEKFYDELWQVIGTGDVFRGRLVNRKKDGTLYHEQKTISPLKDSTGKITHFISAGHDITDLVAAEEKNRAHQAELAHVARLSTLGEMTSGLAHELNQPLCAITTYAQTCLHIIQNADCDPERVRYGLEQVVKQAELASAIFRRLRDFSRKGEIHREPVDMPRIIKEVVDFVASEAQQKRVRLERNVPDDIPAVAADAIQIEQVLLNLVRNAMDAVAQLPEDRRTITLGVWATDSDQLTVEIRDRGHGCSADLVEHLFEPFITSKPDGLGIGLSISQGIVEAHGGALWLAENSTDGAVFRFTLPQENEPDEQNRH
;
A
#
# COMPACT_ATOMS: atom_id res chain seq x y z
N MET A 1 -30.62 54.69 -7.22
CA MET A 1 -29.98 55.52 -8.24
C MET A 1 -28.52 55.58 -7.86
N GLY A 2 -27.52 55.19 -8.63
CA GLY A 2 -27.38 55.06 -10.08
C GLY A 2 -25.87 55.24 -10.28
N ILE A 3 -25.27 54.30 -10.98
CA ILE A 3 -23.84 54.14 -11.25
C ILE A 3 -23.36 55.16 -12.33
N ASP A 4 -22.06 55.50 -12.29
CA ASP A 4 -21.18 56.10 -13.34
C ASP A 4 -21.29 57.61 -13.64
N HIS A 5 -20.20 58.38 -13.85
CA HIS A 5 -18.93 58.07 -14.53
C HIS A 5 -17.71 58.84 -13.99
N VAL A 6 -16.61 58.09 -13.83
CA VAL A 6 -15.24 58.32 -14.30
C VAL A 6 -14.80 59.78 -14.60
N SER A 7 -13.81 60.22 -13.82
CA SER A 7 -12.68 61.00 -14.34
C SER A 7 -11.38 60.36 -13.88
N THR A 8 -10.79 59.55 -14.76
CA THR A 8 -9.44 58.98 -14.68
C THR A 8 -8.41 60.09 -14.57
N ILE A 9 -7.91 60.35 -13.36
CA ILE A 9 -6.69 61.13 -13.14
C ILE A 9 -5.52 60.23 -13.56
N HIS A 10 -4.93 60.50 -14.72
CA HIS A 10 -3.63 59.94 -15.08
C HIS A 10 -2.60 60.42 -14.06
N ALA A 11 -2.20 59.55 -13.13
CA ALA A 11 -1.07 59.81 -12.23
C ALA A 11 0.19 59.98 -13.08
N GLU A 12 0.92 61.09 -12.90
CA GLU A 12 2.24 61.27 -13.52
C GLU A 12 3.18 60.12 -13.12
N PRO A 13 4.04 59.62 -14.03
CA PRO A 13 4.92 58.49 -13.72
C PRO A 13 5.86 58.80 -12.55
N THR A 14 5.91 57.89 -11.58
CA THR A 14 6.60 57.99 -10.28
C THR A 14 8.13 57.84 -10.35
N GLY A 15 8.69 57.51 -11.51
CA GLY A 15 10.13 57.25 -11.70
C GLY A 15 10.51 57.01 -13.16
N HIS A 16 11.80 57.14 -13.51
CA HIS A 16 12.34 56.78 -14.83
C HIS A 16 13.26 55.56 -14.71
N VAL A 17 12.97 54.49 -15.45
CA VAL A 17 13.69 53.21 -15.38
C VAL A 17 14.28 52.84 -16.74
N GLY A 18 15.57 52.50 -16.75
CA GLY A 18 16.27 51.99 -17.94
C GLY A 18 16.31 50.47 -17.97
N PHE A 19 16.02 49.85 -19.12
CA PHE A 19 16.10 48.40 -19.34
C PHE A 19 17.19 48.08 -20.35
N VAL A 20 18.19 47.29 -19.98
CA VAL A 20 19.33 46.97 -20.85
C VAL A 20 19.51 45.46 -20.96
N GLY A 21 19.54 44.96 -22.20
CA GLY A 21 19.76 43.55 -22.51
C GLY A 21 18.67 42.59 -22.04
N VAL A 22 17.46 43.09 -21.77
CA VAL A 22 16.33 42.26 -21.35
C VAL A 22 15.60 41.72 -22.59
N ASP A 23 15.24 40.44 -22.58
CA ASP A 23 14.49 39.78 -23.67
C ASP A 23 13.22 40.55 -24.04
N ALA A 24 12.93 40.67 -25.34
CA ALA A 24 11.79 41.42 -25.87
C ALA A 24 10.43 40.94 -25.31
N ASP A 25 10.27 39.63 -25.08
CA ASP A 25 9.03 39.07 -24.52
C ASP A 25 8.89 39.42 -23.03
N LEU A 26 10.00 39.35 -22.29
CA LEU A 26 10.07 39.73 -20.89
C LEU A 26 9.85 41.24 -20.70
N VAL A 27 10.40 42.06 -21.62
CA VAL A 27 10.17 43.50 -21.67
C VAL A 27 8.70 43.79 -21.89
N GLN A 28 8.01 43.10 -22.81
CA GLN A 28 6.56 43.31 -23.01
C GLN A 28 5.75 42.94 -21.76
N GLN A 29 6.09 41.83 -21.10
CA GLN A 29 5.42 41.37 -19.89
C GLN A 29 5.58 42.37 -18.73
N VAL A 30 6.81 42.86 -18.52
CA VAL A 30 7.15 43.85 -17.50
C VAL A 30 6.59 45.24 -17.87
N GLN A 31 6.59 45.62 -19.14
CA GLN A 31 6.08 46.90 -19.64
C GLN A 31 4.57 47.03 -19.41
N ARG A 32 3.77 45.95 -19.53
CA ARG A 32 2.32 45.99 -19.20
C ARG A 32 2.06 46.29 -17.72
N SER A 33 2.91 45.80 -16.82
CA SER A 33 2.80 46.01 -15.38
C SER A 33 3.35 47.37 -14.93
N LEU A 34 4.50 47.79 -15.48
CA LEU A 34 5.25 48.97 -15.02
C LEU A 34 4.93 50.28 -15.74
N SER A 35 4.44 50.25 -17.00
CA SER A 35 4.22 51.47 -17.80
C SER A 35 3.17 52.43 -17.24
N ARG A 36 2.30 51.96 -16.34
CA ARG A 36 1.35 52.79 -15.61
C ARG A 36 1.97 53.55 -14.43
N GLN A 37 3.15 53.15 -13.96
CA GLN A 37 3.80 53.68 -12.76
C GLN A 37 5.16 54.33 -13.05
N PHE A 38 5.87 53.93 -14.11
CA PHE A 38 7.21 54.40 -14.44
C PHE A 38 7.33 54.79 -15.92
N ARG A 39 8.16 55.80 -16.18
CA ARG A 39 8.65 56.10 -17.54
C ARG A 39 9.76 55.11 -17.87
N LEU A 40 9.61 54.36 -18.97
CA LEU A 40 10.56 53.32 -19.35
C LEU A 40 11.44 53.81 -20.51
N THR A 41 12.71 53.42 -20.49
CA THR A 41 13.63 53.59 -21.63
C THR A 41 14.35 52.29 -21.88
N ILE A 42 14.28 51.81 -23.12
CA ILE A 42 14.89 50.57 -23.56
C ILE A 42 15.91 50.95 -24.64
N PRO A 43 17.18 51.14 -24.30
CA PRO A 43 18.22 51.45 -25.27
C PRO A 43 18.46 50.24 -26.18
N ALA A 44 18.82 50.48 -27.44
CA ALA A 44 19.16 49.40 -28.36
C ALA A 44 20.48 48.70 -28.00
N ALA A 45 21.38 49.41 -27.29
CA ALA A 45 22.66 48.90 -26.81
C ALA A 45 23.02 49.57 -25.47
N ALA A 46 23.86 48.90 -24.65
CA ALA A 46 24.30 49.43 -23.36
C ALA A 46 25.08 50.76 -23.49
N GLU A 47 25.77 50.96 -24.62
CA GLU A 47 26.51 52.19 -24.96
C GLU A 47 25.62 53.44 -24.94
N GLN A 48 24.39 53.33 -25.42
CA GLN A 48 23.42 54.45 -25.42
C GLN A 48 23.01 54.87 -24.00
N LEU A 49 23.00 53.93 -23.04
CA LEU A 49 22.77 54.26 -21.63
C LEU A 49 23.93 55.11 -21.09
N PHE A 50 25.17 54.76 -21.42
CA PHE A 50 26.34 55.49 -20.95
C PHE A 50 26.45 56.87 -21.60
N GLU A 51 26.18 57.01 -22.89
CA GLU A 51 26.11 58.32 -23.58
C GLU A 51 25.04 59.23 -22.95
N HIS A 52 23.90 58.66 -22.54
CA HIS A 52 22.83 59.40 -21.86
C HIS A 52 23.24 59.83 -20.44
N MET A 53 24.00 59.00 -19.73
CA MET A 53 24.56 59.33 -18.41
C MET A 53 25.68 60.39 -18.49
N GLU A 54 26.50 60.37 -19.54
CA GLU A 54 27.58 61.35 -19.76
C GLU A 54 27.08 62.72 -20.23
N SER A 55 26.04 62.75 -21.08
CA SER A 55 25.47 63.99 -21.62
C SER A 55 24.57 64.77 -20.65
N GLY A 56 24.33 64.24 -19.44
CA GLY A 56 23.49 64.89 -18.43
C GLY A 56 21.99 64.89 -18.80
N GLY A 57 21.53 63.88 -19.55
CA GLY A 57 20.13 63.73 -19.94
C GLY A 57 19.16 63.49 -18.76
N ALA A 58 17.88 63.24 -19.07
CA ALA A 58 16.82 63.00 -18.07
C ALA A 58 17.25 61.97 -17.01
N LEU A 59 16.97 62.28 -15.73
CA LEU A 59 17.43 61.52 -14.56
C LEU A 59 16.85 60.11 -14.56
N ILE A 60 17.66 59.11 -14.91
CA ILE A 60 17.29 57.69 -14.74
C ILE A 60 17.33 57.38 -13.25
N ASP A 61 16.24 56.88 -12.68
CA ASP A 61 16.06 56.56 -11.27
C ASP A 61 16.43 55.11 -10.91
N ALA A 62 16.35 54.16 -11.83
CA ALA A 62 16.81 52.77 -11.65
C ALA A 62 17.19 52.12 -13.00
N VAL A 63 18.04 51.09 -12.97
CA VAL A 63 18.41 50.30 -14.17
C VAL A 63 18.12 48.82 -13.93
N VAL A 64 17.54 48.16 -14.93
CA VAL A 64 17.28 46.70 -14.96
C VAL A 64 18.14 46.07 -16.05
N LEU A 65 18.89 45.02 -15.70
CA LEU A 65 19.81 44.29 -16.58
C LEU A 65 19.31 42.85 -16.80
N GLY A 66 19.29 42.38 -18.05
CA GLY A 66 18.82 41.03 -18.43
C GLY A 66 19.86 40.14 -19.10
N PHE A 67 21.11 40.15 -18.64
CA PHE A 67 22.21 39.42 -19.29
C PHE A 67 22.58 38.12 -18.55
N PRO A 68 23.27 37.16 -19.21
CA PRO A 68 23.97 36.08 -18.52
C PRO A 68 24.95 36.63 -17.47
N ALA A 69 25.09 35.88 -16.37
CA ALA A 69 25.61 36.33 -15.08
C ALA A 69 26.89 37.19 -15.08
N GLU A 70 27.87 36.90 -15.95
CA GLU A 70 29.16 37.61 -15.93
C GLU A 70 29.10 39.02 -16.53
N ASP A 71 28.24 39.26 -17.52
CA ASP A 71 28.14 40.55 -18.20
C ASP A 71 27.27 41.54 -17.41
N ALA A 72 26.26 41.05 -16.72
CA ALA A 72 25.42 41.86 -15.85
C ALA A 72 26.21 42.50 -14.69
N VAL A 73 27.15 41.75 -14.09
CA VAL A 73 28.01 42.24 -13.00
C VAL A 73 29.00 43.29 -13.51
N ARG A 74 29.63 43.07 -14.67
CA ARG A 74 30.54 44.05 -15.30
C ARG A 74 29.82 45.36 -15.65
N LEU A 75 28.61 45.26 -16.20
CA LEU A 75 27.78 46.42 -16.51
C LEU A 75 27.33 47.16 -15.25
N ALA A 76 26.93 46.44 -14.19
CA ALA A 76 26.59 47.06 -12.91
C ALA A 76 27.77 47.82 -12.28
N GLN A 77 28.97 47.22 -12.31
CA GLN A 77 30.20 47.89 -11.85
C GLN A 77 30.48 49.16 -12.66
N ARG A 78 30.34 49.09 -13.99
CA ARG A 78 30.52 50.26 -14.86
C ARG A 78 29.48 51.34 -14.60
N ILE A 79 28.20 51.02 -14.43
CA ILE A 79 27.15 51.98 -14.04
C ILE A 79 27.51 52.69 -12.72
N HIS A 80 27.99 51.94 -11.72
CA HIS A 80 28.40 52.48 -10.42
C HIS A 80 29.68 53.33 -10.47
N THR A 81 30.47 53.28 -11.56
CA THR A 81 31.56 54.26 -11.76
C THR A 81 31.03 55.66 -12.08
N TYR A 82 29.85 55.78 -12.69
CA TYR A 82 29.19 57.05 -12.98
C TYR A 82 28.25 57.50 -11.85
N ASP A 83 27.45 56.60 -11.29
CA ASP A 83 26.60 56.88 -10.13
C ASP A 83 26.51 55.67 -9.19
N LYS A 84 27.26 55.73 -8.07
CA LYS A 84 27.26 54.69 -7.03
C LYS A 84 25.92 54.51 -6.31
N MET A 85 25.02 55.48 -6.42
CA MET A 85 23.74 55.50 -5.71
C MET A 85 22.57 55.09 -6.60
N LEU A 86 22.83 54.71 -7.85
CA LEU A 86 21.84 54.23 -8.81
C LEU A 86 21.51 52.75 -8.53
N PRO A 87 20.25 52.41 -8.19
CA PRO A 87 19.80 51.03 -8.06
C PRO A 87 19.94 50.27 -9.39
N VAL A 88 20.55 49.09 -9.33
CA VAL A 88 20.72 48.16 -10.45
C VAL A 88 20.08 46.82 -10.10
N LEU A 89 19.08 46.40 -10.85
CA LEU A 89 18.41 45.11 -10.68
C LEU A 89 18.84 44.17 -11.81
N ILE A 90 19.33 42.99 -11.46
CA ILE A 90 19.76 41.95 -12.42
C ILE A 90 18.69 40.87 -12.46
N LEU A 91 18.08 40.65 -13.62
CA LEU A 91 17.14 39.56 -13.87
C LEU A 91 17.88 38.36 -14.46
N SER A 92 17.67 37.18 -13.87
CA SER A 92 18.31 35.93 -14.30
C SER A 92 17.39 34.73 -14.13
N ASP A 93 17.69 33.61 -14.78
CA ASP A 93 17.01 32.34 -14.49
C ASP A 93 17.24 31.89 -13.03
N PRO A 94 16.34 31.06 -12.45
CA PRO A 94 16.40 30.69 -11.03
C PRO A 94 17.74 30.06 -10.61
N SER A 95 18.33 29.25 -11.49
CA SER A 95 19.57 28.52 -11.19
C SER A 95 20.79 29.43 -11.17
N SER A 96 20.82 30.42 -12.07
CA SER A 96 21.85 31.44 -12.14
C SER A 96 21.66 32.55 -11.10
N ALA A 97 20.41 32.88 -10.73
CA ALA A 97 20.09 33.89 -9.73
C ALA A 97 20.66 33.54 -8.35
N GLU A 98 20.51 32.30 -7.90
CA GLU A 98 21.10 31.84 -6.63
C GLU A 98 22.63 31.84 -6.65
N ARG A 99 23.23 31.47 -7.79
CA ARG A 99 24.69 31.53 -7.97
C ARG A 99 25.20 32.98 -7.91
N LEU A 100 24.53 33.89 -8.61
CA LEU A 100 24.84 35.33 -8.62
C LEU A 100 24.66 35.97 -7.26
N LYS A 101 23.60 35.65 -6.51
CA LYS A 101 23.39 36.12 -5.14
C LYS A 101 24.58 35.75 -4.24
N ARG A 102 25.08 34.51 -4.35
CA ARG A 102 26.26 34.06 -3.60
C ARG A 102 27.53 34.79 -4.05
N THR A 103 27.73 34.99 -5.36
CA THR A 103 28.91 35.71 -5.88
C THR A 103 28.91 37.19 -5.49
N LEU A 104 27.75 37.85 -5.52
CA LEU A 104 27.60 39.26 -5.13
C LEU A 104 27.74 39.48 -3.63
N MET A 105 27.35 38.50 -2.80
CA MET A 105 27.51 38.55 -1.34
C MET A 105 28.97 38.78 -0.91
N PHE A 106 29.94 38.42 -1.77
CA PHE A 106 31.37 38.57 -1.51
C PHE A 106 32.06 39.59 -2.43
N SER A 107 31.33 40.38 -3.23
CA SER A 107 31.92 41.35 -4.16
C SER A 107 32.19 42.69 -3.46
N PRO A 108 33.46 43.12 -3.29
CA PRO A 108 33.78 44.37 -2.60
C PRO A 108 33.48 45.63 -3.43
N PHE A 109 33.09 45.48 -4.69
CA PHE A 109 32.90 46.57 -5.64
C PHE A 109 31.44 46.93 -5.93
N LEU A 110 30.48 46.16 -5.40
CA LEU A 110 29.04 46.38 -5.60
C LEU A 110 28.38 46.60 -4.24
N GLY A 111 27.75 47.76 -4.07
CA GLY A 111 27.05 48.12 -2.83
C GLY A 111 25.63 47.52 -2.75
N ASN A 112 24.92 47.80 -1.66
CA ASN A 112 23.54 47.37 -1.41
C ASN A 112 22.49 47.84 -2.44
N GLU A 113 22.91 48.61 -3.45
CA GLU A 113 22.07 49.10 -4.54
C GLU A 113 22.03 48.14 -5.74
N VAL A 114 22.75 47.01 -5.69
CA VAL A 114 22.66 45.95 -6.70
C VAL A 114 21.93 44.74 -6.12
N GLY A 115 20.86 44.30 -6.79
CA GLY A 115 20.15 43.10 -6.39
C GLY A 115 19.87 42.16 -7.57
N VAL A 116 19.61 40.90 -7.26
CA VAL A 116 19.38 39.83 -8.25
C VAL A 116 18.01 39.23 -8.02
N TRP A 117 17.23 39.17 -9.09
CA TRP A 117 15.87 38.63 -9.11
C TRP A 117 15.77 37.46 -10.09
N SER A 118 14.98 36.48 -9.68
CA SER A 118 14.59 35.37 -10.54
C SER A 118 13.52 35.84 -11.53
N THR A 119 13.54 35.26 -12.72
CA THR A 119 12.45 35.39 -13.71
C THR A 119 11.13 34.76 -13.21
N ASP A 120 11.16 33.88 -12.20
CA ASP A 120 9.95 33.34 -11.55
C ASP A 120 9.27 34.34 -10.60
N ASP A 121 9.99 35.37 -10.13
CA ASP A 121 9.52 36.33 -9.12
C ASP A 121 9.02 37.67 -9.73
N LEU A 122 8.65 37.66 -11.02
CA LEU A 122 8.28 38.87 -11.78
C LEU A 122 7.08 39.63 -11.17
N ASP A 123 6.19 38.94 -10.46
CA ASP A 123 4.99 39.55 -9.86
C ASP A 123 5.33 40.55 -8.73
N ILE A 124 6.49 40.38 -8.08
CA ILE A 124 6.93 41.21 -6.95
C ILE A 124 7.88 42.33 -7.42
N LEU A 125 8.43 42.21 -8.63
CA LEU A 125 9.36 43.17 -9.22
C LEU A 125 8.85 44.63 -9.19
N PRO A 126 7.57 44.95 -9.49
CA PRO A 126 7.07 46.32 -9.43
C PRO A 126 7.18 46.97 -8.05
N ALA A 127 6.87 46.22 -6.99
CA ALA A 127 6.95 46.72 -5.63
C ALA A 127 8.41 47.00 -5.22
N ALA A 128 9.32 46.08 -5.56
CA ALA A 128 10.75 46.25 -5.31
C ALA A 128 11.34 47.45 -6.06
N LEU A 129 10.93 47.67 -7.30
CA LEU A 129 11.37 48.79 -8.12
C LEU A 129 10.84 50.13 -7.60
N HIS A 130 9.59 50.17 -7.15
CA HIS A 130 8.99 51.35 -6.54
C HIS A 130 9.73 51.79 -5.27
N ASP A 131 10.07 50.83 -4.41
CA ASP A 131 10.80 51.07 -3.18
C ASP A 131 12.24 51.54 -3.47
N ALA A 132 12.93 50.92 -4.42
CA ALA A 132 14.27 51.34 -4.85
C ALA A 132 14.30 52.76 -5.44
N VAL A 133 13.36 53.08 -6.34
CA VAL A 133 13.21 54.43 -6.93
C VAL A 133 12.89 55.47 -5.85
N SER A 134 11.98 55.15 -4.92
CA SER A 134 11.59 56.05 -3.83
C SER A 134 12.78 56.37 -2.92
N ARG A 135 13.56 55.35 -2.52
CA ARG A 135 14.79 55.53 -1.74
C ARG A 135 15.79 56.43 -2.47
N ARG A 136 16.02 56.19 -3.76
CA ARG A 136 16.96 57.01 -4.54
C ARG A 136 16.52 58.46 -4.61
N ARG A 137 15.25 58.70 -4.99
CA ARG A 137 14.71 60.07 -5.10
C ARG A 137 14.76 60.81 -3.78
N GLN A 138 14.46 60.15 -2.66
CA GLN A 138 14.56 60.76 -1.33
C GLN A 138 16.01 61.14 -0.99
N ARG A 139 16.99 60.31 -1.35
CA ARG A 139 18.41 60.61 -1.16
C ARG A 139 18.92 61.71 -2.09
N VAL A 140 18.49 61.74 -3.35
CA VAL A 140 18.80 62.82 -4.30
C VAL A 140 18.18 64.13 -3.84
N LEU A 141 16.94 64.12 -3.35
CA LEU A 141 16.27 65.28 -2.75
C LEU A 141 17.03 65.77 -1.51
N HIS A 142 17.46 64.86 -0.64
CA HIS A 142 18.27 65.20 0.54
C HIS A 142 19.62 65.80 0.15
N ARG A 143 20.33 65.19 -0.82
CA ARG A 143 21.61 65.70 -1.34
C ARG A 143 21.46 67.05 -2.02
N ASN A 144 20.43 67.25 -2.83
CA ASN A 144 20.14 68.52 -3.48
C ASN A 144 19.72 69.59 -2.47
N THR A 145 18.98 69.23 -1.41
CA THR A 145 18.63 70.15 -0.32
C THR A 145 19.88 70.58 0.45
N LEU A 146 20.79 69.65 0.74
CA LEU A 146 22.10 69.95 1.34
C LEU A 146 22.98 70.79 0.41
N ALA A 147 23.04 70.47 -0.88
CA ALA A 147 23.81 71.23 -1.87
C ALA A 147 23.23 72.63 -2.10
N ILE A 148 21.91 72.79 -2.13
CA ILE A 148 21.24 74.10 -2.21
C ILE A 148 21.44 74.89 -0.91
N ALA A 149 21.43 74.24 0.26
CA ALA A 149 21.79 74.87 1.52
C ALA A 149 23.26 75.33 1.53
N GLN A 150 24.16 74.54 0.95
CA GLN A 150 25.60 74.81 0.86
C GLN A 150 25.92 75.90 -0.18
N ILE A 151 25.27 75.89 -1.36
CA ILE A 151 25.37 76.95 -2.38
C ILE A 151 24.73 78.26 -1.88
N ARG A 152 23.64 78.20 -1.09
CA ARG A 152 23.11 79.39 -0.42
C ARG A 152 24.06 79.90 0.65
N LEU A 153 24.71 79.04 1.44
CA LEU A 153 25.74 79.42 2.41
C LEU A 153 26.96 80.09 1.75
N GLU A 154 27.34 79.69 0.54
CA GLU A 154 28.45 80.29 -0.21
C GLU A 154 28.09 81.63 -0.90
N LYS A 155 26.81 81.92 -1.12
CA LYS A 155 26.35 83.15 -1.81
C LYS A 155 25.80 84.26 -0.89
N PHE A 156 25.88 84.11 0.43
CA PHE A 156 25.45 85.19 1.35
C PHE A 156 26.60 86.17 1.64
N PRO A 157 26.46 87.47 1.31
CA PRO A 157 27.34 88.50 1.85
C PRO A 157 27.03 88.66 3.33
N LEU A 158 27.91 88.10 4.19
CA LEU A 158 27.83 88.18 5.64
C LEU A 158 28.05 89.62 6.14
N GLN A 159 26.97 90.37 6.29
CA GLN A 159 26.93 91.56 7.16
C GLN A 159 25.57 91.63 7.87
N ARG A 160 25.53 91.20 9.16
CA ARG A 160 24.68 91.70 10.30
C ARG A 160 24.33 90.61 11.35
N PRO A 161 24.02 91.01 12.60
CA PRO A 161 23.70 90.12 13.74
C PRO A 161 22.46 89.21 13.58
N GLU A 162 21.69 89.33 12.49
CA GLU A 162 20.53 88.46 12.19
C GLU A 162 20.95 87.05 11.72
N ALA A 163 22.14 86.91 11.12
CA ALA A 163 22.66 85.62 10.63
C ALA A 163 23.05 84.68 11.77
N THR A 164 23.57 85.21 12.88
CA THR A 164 23.88 84.42 14.09
C THR A 164 22.60 83.82 14.67
N HIS A 165 21.52 84.61 14.72
CA HIS A 165 20.24 84.15 15.23
C HIS A 165 19.57 83.09 14.32
N TYR A 166 19.80 83.16 13.01
CA TYR A 166 19.32 82.15 12.06
C TYR A 166 20.10 80.83 12.17
N LEU A 167 21.44 80.90 12.31
CA LEU A 167 22.30 79.71 12.51
C LEU A 167 22.02 79.02 13.85
N ASP A 168 21.86 79.79 14.92
CA ASP A 168 21.50 79.24 16.25
C ASP A 168 20.14 78.52 16.20
N ARG A 169 19.12 79.12 15.56
CA ARG A 169 17.83 78.44 15.37
C ARG A 169 17.93 77.18 14.51
N LEU A 170 18.73 77.21 13.44
CA LEU A 170 18.94 76.04 12.59
C LEU A 170 19.58 74.88 13.36
N LEU A 171 20.59 75.18 14.18
CA LEU A 171 21.24 74.19 15.03
C LEU A 171 20.31 73.70 16.14
N ASP A 172 19.46 74.56 16.71
CA ASP A 172 18.47 74.18 17.72
C ASP A 172 17.34 73.30 17.18
N HIS A 173 17.05 73.38 15.88
CA HIS A 173 16.08 72.51 15.20
C HIS A 173 16.71 71.27 14.54
N ALA A 174 18.03 71.10 14.63
CA ALA A 174 18.70 69.92 14.09
C ALA A 174 18.36 68.67 14.92
N PRO A 175 18.07 67.52 14.29
CA PRO A 175 17.78 66.26 14.99
C PRO A 175 19.00 65.62 15.65
N VAL A 176 20.16 66.28 15.62
CA VAL A 176 21.42 65.84 16.22
C VAL A 176 21.86 66.84 17.29
N GLY A 177 22.44 66.33 18.37
CA GLY A 177 23.12 67.16 19.35
C GLY A 177 24.41 67.71 18.76
N VAL A 178 24.64 69.00 18.84
CA VAL A 178 25.88 69.64 18.39
C VAL A 178 26.48 70.37 19.57
N MET A 179 27.75 70.09 19.84
CA MET A 179 28.51 70.69 20.94
C MET A 179 29.87 71.13 20.43
N THR A 180 30.37 72.30 20.84
CA THR A 180 31.70 72.77 20.48
C THR A 180 32.59 72.89 21.71
N LEU A 181 33.87 72.58 21.54
CA LEU A 181 34.89 72.60 22.58
C LEU A 181 36.03 73.55 22.23
N ASP A 182 36.67 74.10 23.26
CA ASP A 182 37.92 74.86 23.15
C ASP A 182 39.15 73.94 23.03
N LEU A 183 40.34 74.56 22.87
CA LEU A 183 41.63 73.85 22.78
C LEU A 183 41.98 73.02 24.02
N THR A 184 41.33 73.30 25.15
CA THR A 184 41.52 72.60 26.42
C THR A 184 40.44 71.55 26.67
N GLY A 185 39.48 71.37 25.74
CA GLY A 185 38.42 70.38 25.82
C GLY A 185 37.20 70.82 26.65
N ASN A 186 37.06 72.12 26.95
CA ASN A 186 35.91 72.66 27.66
C ASN A 186 34.79 73.05 26.71
N VAL A 187 33.54 72.89 27.15
CA VAL A 187 32.35 73.16 26.34
C VAL A 187 32.14 74.66 26.12
N ILE A 188 32.18 75.11 24.87
CA ILE A 188 31.94 76.51 24.47
C ILE A 188 30.46 76.72 24.13
N THR A 189 29.86 75.81 23.36
CA THR A 189 28.44 75.88 22.98
C THR A 189 27.84 74.48 22.90
N LEU A 190 26.54 74.38 23.14
CA LEU A 190 25.75 73.18 22.88
C LEU A 190 24.33 73.56 22.49
N ASN A 191 23.80 72.94 21.42
CA ASN A 191 22.42 73.18 20.99
C ASN A 191 21.41 72.51 21.93
N ARG A 192 20.13 72.85 21.78
CA ARG A 192 19.05 72.26 22.59
C ARG A 192 19.00 70.73 22.52
N GLN A 193 19.29 70.15 21.36
CA GLN A 193 19.26 68.70 21.18
C GLN A 193 20.39 68.00 21.95
N ALA A 194 21.59 68.58 22.02
CA ALA A 194 22.68 68.06 22.84
C ALA A 194 22.35 68.11 24.34
N GLN A 195 21.67 69.18 24.79
CA GLN A 195 21.17 69.29 26.18
C GLN A 195 20.16 68.17 26.51
N ASN A 196 19.25 67.89 25.58
CA ASN A 196 18.26 66.82 25.73
C ASN A 196 18.92 65.43 25.76
N ILE A 197 19.82 65.13 24.81
CA ILE A 197 20.50 63.84 24.70
C ILE A 197 21.34 63.55 25.95
N LEU A 198 22.09 64.55 26.44
CA LEU A 198 22.96 64.40 27.61
C LEU A 198 22.19 64.60 28.95
N ALA A 199 20.91 64.97 28.90
CA ALA A 199 20.09 65.30 30.07
C ALA A 199 20.71 66.37 31.01
N ILE A 200 21.41 67.36 30.44
CA ILE A 200 22.12 68.43 31.15
C ILE A 200 21.56 69.81 30.79
N SER A 201 21.58 70.73 31.75
CA SER A 201 21.25 72.13 31.48
C SER A 201 22.43 72.85 30.82
N GLY A 202 22.19 73.58 29.73
CA GLY A 202 23.26 74.30 29.02
C GLY A 202 24.07 75.24 29.92
N ARG A 203 23.44 75.88 30.92
CA ARG A 203 24.14 76.82 31.82
C ARG A 203 25.11 76.15 32.80
N SER A 204 24.92 74.87 33.13
CA SER A 204 25.78 74.17 34.11
C SER A 204 27.04 73.57 33.52
N VAL A 205 27.13 73.49 32.19
CA VAL A 205 28.19 72.75 31.48
C VAL A 205 29.09 73.66 30.63
N LEU A 206 28.66 74.88 30.31
CA LEU A 206 29.50 75.86 29.64
C LEU A 206 30.78 76.15 30.45
N GLY A 207 31.94 76.03 29.82
CA GLY A 207 33.26 76.16 30.44
C GLY A 207 33.74 74.95 31.24
N GLN A 208 32.94 73.88 31.35
CA GLN A 208 33.35 72.64 32.00
C GLN A 208 34.01 71.67 30.99
N PRO A 209 34.91 70.77 31.44
CA PRO A 209 35.49 69.74 30.58
C PRO A 209 34.43 68.77 30.05
N LEU A 210 34.55 68.32 28.80
CA LEU A 210 33.66 67.32 28.18
C LEU A 210 33.43 66.08 29.06
N ALA A 211 34.46 65.61 29.75
CA ALA A 211 34.43 64.44 30.63
C ALA A 211 33.44 64.58 31.81
N SER A 212 32.97 65.79 32.12
CA SER A 212 31.92 66.05 33.11
C SER A 212 30.53 65.67 32.62
N CYS A 213 30.32 65.55 31.31
CA CYS A 213 29.03 65.27 30.68
C CYS A 213 28.69 63.77 30.58
N PHE A 214 29.65 62.89 30.89
CA PHE A 214 29.55 61.44 30.69
C PHE A 214 29.95 60.67 31.96
N PRO A 215 29.54 59.39 32.10
CA PRO A 215 29.91 58.55 33.24
C PRO A 215 31.43 58.35 33.36
N GLN A 216 31.89 58.03 34.59
CA GLN A 216 33.32 57.82 34.84
C GLN A 216 33.94 56.69 34.00
N SER A 217 33.16 55.66 33.65
CA SER A 217 33.56 54.53 32.81
C SER A 217 33.98 54.94 31.40
N GLU A 218 33.41 56.01 30.85
CA GLU A 218 33.64 56.45 29.47
C GLU A 218 34.76 57.50 29.34
N ARG A 219 35.27 58.04 30.45
CA ARG A 219 36.32 59.07 30.46
C ARG A 219 37.58 58.72 29.66
N PRO A 220 38.11 57.48 29.70
CA PRO A 220 39.27 57.10 28.89
C PRO A 220 39.01 57.18 27.38
N ARG A 221 37.79 56.83 26.94
CA ARG A 221 37.39 56.87 25.52
C ARG A 221 37.17 58.31 25.05
N LEU A 222 36.63 59.16 25.93
CA LEU A 222 36.49 60.61 25.68
C LEU A 222 37.84 61.33 25.55
N ALA A 223 38.85 60.93 26.33
CA ALA A 223 40.19 61.50 26.24
C ALA A 223 40.86 61.24 24.87
N MET A 224 40.55 60.12 24.22
CA MET A 224 41.03 59.82 22.86
C MET A 224 40.41 60.75 21.81
N LEU A 225 39.14 61.14 21.98
CA LEU A 225 38.45 62.07 21.09
C LEU A 225 39.05 63.49 21.15
N GLN A 226 39.74 63.86 22.25
CA GLN A 226 40.29 65.19 22.49
C GLN A 226 41.77 65.38 22.08
N GLN A 227 42.46 64.36 21.56
CA GLN A 227 43.86 64.50 21.12
C GLN A 227 43.97 65.43 19.89
N PRO A 228 45.07 66.19 19.68
CA PRO A 228 45.21 67.08 18.52
C PRO A 228 45.28 66.31 17.20
N THR A 229 44.42 66.64 16.23
CA THR A 229 44.43 66.07 14.86
C THR A 229 45.32 66.92 13.93
N PRO A 230 46.16 66.31 13.04
CA PRO A 230 46.95 67.07 12.09
C PRO A 230 46.09 67.85 11.07
N PRO A 231 46.57 69.00 10.55
CA PRO A 231 45.80 69.85 9.64
C PRO A 231 45.49 69.13 8.32
N GLY A 232 44.20 69.02 7.98
CA GLY A 232 43.69 68.32 6.80
C GLY A 232 43.14 66.90 7.05
N GLY A 233 43.12 66.43 8.31
CA GLY A 233 42.63 65.10 8.66
C GLY A 233 41.12 64.91 8.50
N THR A 234 40.72 63.71 8.08
CA THR A 234 39.32 63.24 8.00
C THR A 234 38.63 63.28 9.37
N PRO A 235 37.29 63.36 9.43
CA PRO A 235 36.52 63.19 10.67
C PRO A 235 36.98 61.92 11.42
N ARG A 236 37.12 61.99 12.75
CA ARG A 236 37.50 60.81 13.53
C ARG A 236 36.37 59.78 13.51
N SER A 237 36.73 58.51 13.62
CA SER A 237 35.78 57.40 13.73
C SER A 237 34.79 57.69 14.85
N SER A 238 33.52 57.47 14.55
CA SER A 238 32.42 57.62 15.49
C SER A 238 32.51 56.57 16.60
N ASP A 239 32.37 56.99 17.86
CA ASP A 239 32.39 56.10 19.02
C ASP A 239 31.02 56.08 19.71
N ILE A 240 30.52 54.90 20.07
CA ILE A 240 29.28 54.74 20.85
C ILE A 240 29.65 54.68 22.34
N LEU A 241 29.12 55.62 23.12
CA LEU A 241 29.35 55.78 24.55
C LEU A 241 28.05 55.56 25.33
N GLU A 242 28.16 54.99 26.52
CA GLU A 242 27.02 54.81 27.42
C GLU A 242 26.77 56.08 28.25
N LEU A 243 25.49 56.47 28.39
CA LEU A 243 25.04 57.53 29.29
C LEU A 243 24.33 56.95 30.50
N ASN A 244 24.46 57.64 31.63
CA ASN A 244 23.71 57.32 32.84
C ASN A 244 22.23 57.59 32.60
N ALA A 245 21.41 56.57 32.81
CA ALA A 245 19.98 56.61 32.64
C ALA A 245 19.26 57.69 33.47
N GLN A 246 18.30 58.41 32.87
CA GLN A 246 17.12 58.82 33.64
C GLN A 246 16.26 57.57 33.88
N GLN A 247 15.95 57.24 35.13
CA GLN A 247 15.05 56.13 35.52
C GLN A 247 15.52 54.69 35.18
N GLY A 248 16.83 54.41 35.14
CA GLY A 248 17.35 53.03 35.10
C GLY A 248 17.45 52.35 33.72
N ARG A 249 17.13 53.05 32.62
CA ARG A 249 17.29 52.56 31.24
C ARG A 249 18.59 53.04 30.60
N ARG A 250 19.47 52.12 30.17
CA ARG A 250 20.76 52.46 29.52
C ARG A 250 20.51 53.21 28.21
N GLN A 251 21.17 54.36 28.04
CA GLN A 251 21.11 55.17 26.81
C GLN A 251 22.47 55.14 26.12
N TYR A 252 22.47 55.03 24.79
CA TYR A 252 23.69 54.97 23.99
C TYR A 252 23.76 56.16 23.04
N VAL A 253 24.88 56.89 23.09
CA VAL A 253 25.12 58.06 22.25
C VAL A 253 26.34 57.84 21.39
N GLU A 254 26.13 58.03 20.09
CA GLU A 254 27.18 58.04 19.10
C GLU A 254 27.81 59.43 19.04
N VAL A 255 29.11 59.52 19.31
CA VAL A 255 29.89 60.76 19.37
C VAL A 255 30.87 60.80 18.21
N THR A 256 30.64 61.74 17.29
CA THR A 256 31.56 62.02 16.18
C THR A 256 32.27 63.33 16.41
N ALA A 257 33.61 63.33 16.34
CA ALA A 257 34.44 64.51 16.54
C ALA A 257 35.01 65.04 15.21
N ALA A 258 34.76 66.32 14.93
CA ALA A 258 35.25 67.02 13.76
C ALA A 258 36.03 68.29 14.16
N PRO A 259 37.23 68.56 13.58
CA PRO A 259 37.98 69.77 13.87
C PRO A 259 37.28 71.00 13.28
N LEU A 260 37.21 72.10 14.06
CA LEU A 260 36.66 73.38 13.64
C LEU A 260 37.78 74.43 13.58
N ALA A 261 37.96 75.09 12.43
CA ALA A 261 38.94 76.17 12.26
C ALA A 261 38.26 77.53 12.24
N TYR A 262 38.63 78.43 13.16
CA TYR A 262 38.15 79.80 13.20
C TYR A 262 38.97 80.70 12.26
N ARG A 263 38.35 81.72 11.64
CA ARG A 263 39.05 82.71 10.77
C ARG A 263 40.15 83.49 11.49
N THR A 264 40.14 83.49 12.82
CA THR A 264 41.14 84.13 13.71
C THR A 264 42.39 83.27 13.95
N GLY A 265 42.48 82.06 13.39
CA GLY A 265 43.59 81.13 13.59
C GLY A 265 43.45 80.22 14.81
N GLN A 266 42.42 80.42 15.65
CA GLN A 266 42.06 79.48 16.72
C GLN A 266 41.46 78.19 16.13
N ARG A 267 41.70 77.06 16.81
CA ARG A 267 41.13 75.74 16.46
C ARG A 267 40.25 75.26 17.60
N GLY A 268 39.08 74.71 17.31
CA GLY A 268 38.18 74.07 18.27
C GLY A 268 37.79 72.68 17.80
N LEU A 269 37.00 71.96 18.60
CA LEU A 269 36.45 70.67 18.24
C LEU A 269 34.92 70.76 18.21
N MET A 270 34.29 70.30 17.15
CA MET A 270 32.84 70.10 17.08
C MET A 270 32.52 68.63 17.31
N LEU A 271 31.66 68.36 18.29
CA LEU A 271 31.12 67.06 18.59
C LEU A 271 29.68 66.99 18.09
N ILE A 272 29.39 65.97 17.30
CA ILE A 272 28.04 65.59 16.91
C ILE A 272 27.64 64.41 17.79
N LEU A 273 26.52 64.55 18.47
CA LEU A 273 25.92 63.58 19.38
C LEU A 273 24.63 63.07 18.74
N GLN A 274 24.54 61.76 18.52
CA GLN A 274 23.33 61.13 18.01
C GLN A 274 22.87 60.06 19.00
N ASP A 275 21.60 60.10 19.39
CA ASP A 275 21.00 59.02 20.17
C ASP A 275 20.85 57.79 19.26
N VAL A 276 21.52 56.69 19.64
CA VAL A 276 21.52 55.43 18.91
C VAL A 276 20.99 54.28 19.77
N THR A 277 20.30 54.60 20.86
CA THR A 277 19.81 53.63 21.86
C THR A 277 18.96 52.55 21.20
N THR A 278 17.98 52.93 20.39
CA THR A 278 17.10 51.98 19.68
C THR A 278 17.86 51.07 18.71
N ARG A 279 18.89 51.60 18.03
CA ARG A 279 19.74 50.84 17.11
C ARG A 279 20.57 49.80 17.87
N VAL A 280 21.15 50.17 19.02
CA VAL A 280 21.97 49.27 19.84
C VAL A 280 21.12 48.22 20.55
N GLU A 281 19.95 48.59 21.08
CA GLU A 281 18.99 47.65 21.66
C GLU A 281 18.54 46.61 20.62
N ALA A 282 18.14 47.04 19.41
CA ALA A 282 17.72 46.13 18.34
C ALA A 282 18.86 45.19 17.86
N GLU A 283 20.09 45.68 17.79
CA GLU A 283 21.25 44.84 17.43
C GLU A 283 21.57 43.79 18.50
N ASN A 284 21.41 44.13 19.79
CA ASN A 284 21.58 43.17 20.88
C ASN A 284 20.47 42.11 20.89
N GLU A 285 19.21 42.51 20.69
CA GLU A 285 18.09 41.57 20.54
C GLU A 285 18.31 40.63 19.35
N ARG A 286 18.74 41.16 18.20
CA ARG A 286 19.08 40.37 17.01
C ARG A 286 20.18 39.35 17.30
N ARG A 287 21.26 39.76 17.97
CA ARG A 287 22.36 38.84 18.35
C ARG A 287 21.90 37.72 19.27
N HIS A 288 21.07 38.01 20.26
CA HIS A 288 20.51 36.99 21.14
C HIS A 288 19.62 36.00 20.36
N ALA A 289 18.75 36.50 19.47
CA ALA A 289 17.92 35.65 18.62
C ALA A 289 18.76 34.77 17.68
N GLU A 290 19.82 35.31 17.07
CA GLU A 290 20.74 34.57 16.21
C GLU A 290 21.47 33.44 16.96
N GLU A 291 21.86 33.69 18.21
CA GLU A 291 22.53 32.69 19.04
C GLU A 291 21.59 31.54 19.44
N GLU A 292 20.32 31.85 19.79
CA GLU A 292 19.29 30.83 20.02
C GLU A 292 19.00 29.99 18.77
N LEU A 293 18.82 30.64 17.62
CA LEU A 293 18.64 29.97 16.32
C LEU A 293 19.82 29.06 15.98
N ARG A 294 21.05 29.51 16.25
CA ARG A 294 22.26 28.73 16.00
C ARG A 294 22.32 27.48 16.87
N LEU A 295 22.00 27.58 18.16
CA LEU A 295 21.95 26.42 19.06
C LEU A 295 20.89 25.42 18.61
N HIS A 296 19.71 25.90 18.19
CA HIS A 296 18.65 25.04 17.68
C HIS A 296 19.04 24.31 16.39
N ALA A 297 19.75 24.99 15.48
CA ALA A 297 20.24 24.41 14.24
C ALA A 297 21.23 23.25 14.45
N ILE A 298 22.05 23.29 15.51
CA ILE A 298 22.99 22.21 15.85
C ILE A 298 22.25 20.92 16.23
N VAL A 299 21.18 21.05 17.01
CA VAL A 299 20.37 19.91 17.46
C VAL A 299 19.65 19.26 16.29
N LEU A 300 19.04 20.06 15.41
CA LEU A 300 18.40 19.56 14.19
C LEU A 300 19.39 18.88 13.25
N ARG A 301 20.61 19.43 13.11
CA ARG A 301 21.67 18.79 12.32
C ARG A 301 22.03 17.42 12.88
N ARG A 302 22.27 17.31 14.21
CA ARG A 302 22.57 16.02 14.85
C ARG A 302 21.40 15.03 14.71
N PHE A 303 20.16 15.49 14.86
CA PHE A 303 18.99 14.66 14.64
C PHE A 303 18.96 14.12 13.20
N HIS A 304 19.22 14.97 12.21
CA HIS A 304 19.29 14.55 10.81
C HIS A 304 20.42 13.55 10.56
N GLU A 305 21.61 13.77 11.13
CA GLU A 305 22.75 12.84 11.03
C GLU A 305 22.38 11.44 11.56
N ILE A 306 21.66 11.37 12.69
CA ILE A 306 21.17 10.10 13.24
C ILE A 306 20.12 9.47 12.32
N ALA A 307 19.14 10.27 11.88
CA ALA A 307 18.04 9.80 11.03
C ALA A 307 18.54 9.23 9.69
N SER A 308 19.54 9.88 9.08
CA SER A 308 20.09 9.51 7.77
C SER A 308 21.29 8.55 7.84
N SER A 309 21.73 8.13 9.02
CA SER A 309 22.86 7.19 9.16
C SER A 309 22.50 5.82 8.57
N GLU A 310 23.37 5.22 7.75
CA GLU A 310 23.20 3.84 7.25
C GLU A 310 23.88 2.80 8.15
N ASP A 311 24.83 3.23 8.98
CA ASP A 311 25.65 2.36 9.83
C ASP A 311 24.94 1.89 11.11
N LEU A 312 23.92 2.62 11.56
CA LEU A 312 23.18 2.32 12.79
C LEU A 312 21.94 1.46 12.49
N SER A 313 21.73 0.43 13.29
CA SER A 313 20.45 -0.29 13.31
C SER A 313 19.32 0.63 13.81
N LEU A 314 18.06 0.29 13.49
CA LEU A 314 16.90 1.07 13.95
C LEU A 314 16.92 1.29 15.47
N GLU A 315 17.25 0.23 16.20
CA GLU A 315 17.35 0.23 17.64
C GLU A 315 18.37 1.26 18.14
N GLU A 316 19.57 1.28 17.55
CA GLU A 316 20.62 2.24 17.88
C GLU A 316 20.25 3.67 17.47
N LYS A 317 19.55 3.86 16.35
CA LYS A 317 19.06 5.18 15.93
C LYS A 317 18.04 5.74 16.91
N ILE A 318 17.06 4.93 17.34
CA ILE A 318 16.06 5.36 18.33
C ILE A 318 16.75 5.71 19.64
N ASP A 319 17.73 4.92 20.09
CA ASP A 319 18.49 5.24 21.30
C ASP A 319 19.29 6.54 21.16
N ALA A 320 19.94 6.77 20.01
CA ALA A 320 20.66 8.02 19.75
C ALA A 320 19.72 9.24 19.72
N VAL A 321 18.52 9.09 19.14
CA VAL A 321 17.46 10.12 19.19
C VAL A 321 17.00 10.37 20.62
N LEU A 322 16.80 9.32 21.43
CA LEU A 322 16.47 9.46 22.84
C LEU A 322 17.59 10.15 23.63
N GLN A 323 18.86 9.80 23.39
CA GLN A 323 20.01 10.49 24.01
C GLN A 323 20.06 11.98 23.63
N LEU A 324 19.81 12.30 22.36
CA LEU A 324 19.73 13.68 21.88
C LEU A 324 18.61 14.46 22.58
N GLY A 325 17.44 13.84 22.74
CA GLY A 325 16.32 14.42 23.48
C GLY A 325 16.63 14.63 24.96
N CYS A 326 17.24 13.65 25.63
CA CYS A 326 17.69 13.78 27.02
C CYS A 326 18.62 14.98 27.20
N HIS A 327 19.61 15.13 26.31
CA HIS A 327 20.54 16.26 26.34
C HIS A 327 19.85 17.60 26.07
N GLN A 328 18.99 17.68 25.05
CA GLN A 328 18.32 18.92 24.67
C GLN A 328 17.30 19.39 25.72
N PHE A 329 16.51 18.46 26.26
CA PHE A 329 15.48 18.77 27.25
C PHE A 329 16.05 18.85 28.67
N GLY A 330 17.33 18.53 28.89
CA GLY A 330 17.95 18.52 30.22
C GLY A 330 17.28 17.51 31.16
N LEU A 331 16.82 16.38 30.62
CA LEU A 331 16.14 15.32 31.37
C LEU A 331 16.94 14.03 31.26
N PRO A 332 17.12 13.29 32.36
CA PRO A 332 18.02 12.14 32.41
C PRO A 332 17.48 10.89 31.70
N THR A 333 16.16 10.80 31.50
CA THR A 333 15.53 9.59 30.94
C THR A 333 14.62 9.92 29.78
N GLY A 334 14.72 9.11 28.71
CA GLY A 334 13.87 9.17 27.53
C GLY A 334 13.35 7.77 27.19
N ILE A 335 12.05 7.66 26.89
CA ILE A 335 11.41 6.39 26.54
C ILE A 335 10.51 6.51 25.31
N VAL A 336 10.42 5.42 24.55
CA VAL A 336 9.40 5.20 23.52
C VAL A 336 8.51 4.06 23.98
N THR A 337 7.20 4.26 23.91
CA THR A 337 6.22 3.30 24.42
C THR A 337 5.18 2.97 23.36
N ARG A 338 4.63 1.75 23.44
CA ARG A 338 3.37 1.35 22.81
C ARG A 338 2.30 1.27 23.87
N ILE A 339 1.09 1.70 23.53
CA ILE A 339 -0.05 1.69 24.42
C ILE A 339 -1.12 0.79 23.82
N ASP A 340 -1.54 -0.18 24.63
CA ASP A 340 -2.70 -1.04 24.38
C ASP A 340 -3.83 -0.60 25.35
N GLU A 341 -5.03 -1.20 25.30
CA GLU A 341 -6.24 -0.68 25.98
C GLU A 341 -6.09 -0.26 27.46
N ARG A 342 -5.25 -0.97 28.24
CA ARG A 342 -4.98 -0.60 29.65
C ARG A 342 -3.50 -0.68 30.04
N SER A 343 -2.62 -1.07 29.11
CA SER A 343 -1.22 -1.34 29.41
C SER A 343 -0.28 -0.53 28.52
N LEU A 344 0.73 0.04 29.17
CA LEU A 344 1.85 0.70 28.54
C LEU A 344 3.03 -0.27 28.46
N HIS A 345 3.59 -0.42 27.27
CA HIS A 345 4.74 -1.26 26.97
C HIS A 345 5.92 -0.38 26.57
N VAL A 346 7.03 -0.47 27.30
CA VAL A 346 8.24 0.30 26.96
C VAL A 346 8.96 -0.41 25.81
N ILE A 347 8.96 0.21 24.62
CA ILE A 347 9.67 -0.29 23.43
C ILE A 347 11.16 -0.03 23.59
N ARG A 348 11.54 1.19 24.00
CA ARG A 348 12.93 1.61 24.24
C ARG A 348 13.03 2.54 25.43
N SER A 349 14.17 2.52 26.08
CA SER A 349 14.50 3.38 27.20
C SER A 349 15.99 3.69 27.22
N VAL A 350 16.31 4.97 27.44
CA VAL A 350 17.66 5.49 27.59
C VAL A 350 17.73 6.30 28.87
N GLY A 351 18.83 6.14 29.62
CA GLY A 351 19.09 6.84 30.88
C GLY A 351 19.03 5.91 32.09
N ASP A 352 19.46 6.42 33.24
CA ASP A 352 19.46 5.64 34.48
C ASP A 352 18.07 5.67 35.14
N ASN A 353 17.24 4.68 34.79
CA ASN A 353 15.93 4.50 35.41
C ASN A 353 15.58 3.02 35.66
N ARG A 354 15.28 2.70 36.92
CA ARG A 354 14.88 1.35 37.36
C ARG A 354 13.45 0.98 37.00
N ARG A 355 12.55 1.94 36.81
CA ARG A 355 11.10 1.69 36.58
C ARG A 355 10.78 1.39 35.11
N TYR A 356 11.25 2.23 34.20
CA TYR A 356 10.91 2.12 32.78
C TYR A 356 12.06 1.48 31.99
N GLN A 357 12.31 0.20 32.22
CA GLN A 357 13.28 -0.57 31.43
C GLN A 357 12.66 -1.05 30.11
N THR A 358 13.47 -1.21 29.07
CA THR A 358 13.05 -1.79 27.80
C THR A 358 12.34 -3.13 28.01
N GLY A 359 11.14 -3.30 27.46
CA GLY A 359 10.29 -4.50 27.62
C GLY A 359 9.38 -4.50 28.85
N SER A 360 9.51 -3.55 29.77
CA SER A 360 8.65 -3.45 30.96
C SER A 360 7.21 -3.05 30.60
N ARG A 361 6.26 -3.48 31.44
CA ARG A 361 4.82 -3.19 31.31
C ARG A 361 4.32 -2.43 32.53
N HIS A 362 3.49 -1.42 32.30
CA HIS A 362 2.92 -0.56 33.35
C HIS A 362 1.44 -0.28 33.09
N GLU A 363 0.67 -0.03 34.14
CA GLU A 363 -0.71 0.42 34.01
C GLU A 363 -0.76 1.87 33.53
N ILE A 364 -1.52 2.13 32.47
CA ILE A 364 -1.52 3.43 31.78
C ILE A 364 -1.96 4.58 32.70
N GLU A 365 -2.94 4.34 33.58
CA GLU A 365 -3.52 5.34 34.51
C GLU A 365 -2.50 5.88 35.52
N ASN A 366 -1.46 5.07 35.81
CA ASN A 366 -0.39 5.40 36.75
C ASN A 366 0.81 6.06 36.06
N THR A 367 0.66 6.54 34.83
CA THR A 367 1.74 7.14 34.03
C THR A 367 1.32 8.46 33.38
N PHE A 368 2.27 9.38 33.21
CA PHE A 368 2.02 10.62 32.44
C PHE A 368 1.73 10.32 30.96
N CYS A 369 2.23 9.20 30.45
CA CYS A 369 2.00 8.71 29.08
C CYS A 369 0.50 8.52 28.76
N GLY A 370 -0.33 8.13 29.74
CA GLY A 370 -1.77 7.98 29.57
C GLY A 370 -2.51 9.29 29.28
N ILE A 371 -1.97 10.40 29.76
CA ILE A 371 -2.50 11.73 29.47
C ILE A 371 -1.98 12.19 28.11
N THR A 372 -0.67 11.98 27.88
CA THR A 372 0.03 12.37 26.66
C THR A 372 -0.54 11.73 25.40
N VAL A 373 -0.94 10.45 25.44
CA VAL A 373 -1.44 9.74 24.24
C VAL A 373 -2.72 10.36 23.69
N ASN A 374 -3.53 10.99 24.55
CA ASN A 374 -4.80 11.59 24.17
C ASN A 374 -4.70 13.10 23.92
N ASN A 375 -3.52 13.69 24.10
CA ASN A 375 -3.31 15.11 23.90
C ASN A 375 -2.74 15.38 22.49
N PRO A 376 -3.35 16.27 21.67
CA PRO A 376 -2.80 16.65 20.38
C PRO A 376 -1.49 17.46 20.48
N GLU A 377 -1.29 18.18 21.59
CA GLU A 377 -0.08 18.97 21.84
C GLU A 377 0.84 18.28 22.86
N PRO A 378 2.17 18.46 22.76
CA PRO A 378 3.11 17.90 23.73
C PRO A 378 2.79 18.37 25.14
N LEU A 379 2.67 17.42 26.07
CA LEU A 379 2.51 17.70 27.49
C LEU A 379 3.87 18.08 28.06
N ALA A 380 4.08 19.36 28.34
CA ALA A 380 5.35 19.91 28.82
C ALA A 380 5.21 20.50 30.24
N LEU A 381 5.72 19.78 31.23
CA LEU A 381 5.64 20.08 32.65
C LEU A 381 7.04 20.34 33.21
N ALA A 382 7.44 21.62 33.31
CA ALA A 382 8.75 22.00 33.84
C ALA A 382 8.87 21.79 35.36
N ARG A 383 7.72 21.77 36.04
CA ARG A 383 7.53 21.50 37.46
C ARG A 383 6.20 20.75 37.64
N THR A 384 6.24 19.59 38.28
CA THR A 384 5.05 18.79 38.61
C THR A 384 4.74 18.79 40.10
N ASP A 385 5.51 19.52 40.90
CA ASP A 385 5.32 19.70 42.36
C ASP A 385 4.23 20.73 42.70
N CYS A 386 3.44 21.17 41.72
CA CYS A 386 2.30 22.07 41.92
C CYS A 386 1.02 21.30 42.30
N ALA A 387 0.06 22.00 42.93
CA ALA A 387 -1.17 21.42 43.47
C ALA A 387 -2.00 20.63 42.44
N GLU A 388 -1.89 20.97 41.16
CA GLU A 388 -2.58 20.31 40.05
C GLU A 388 -2.07 18.88 39.79
N TRP A 389 -0.75 18.65 39.90
CA TRP A 389 -0.12 17.38 39.56
C TRP A 389 0.25 16.53 40.78
N HIS A 390 0.43 17.15 41.94
CA HIS A 390 0.84 16.47 43.18
C HIS A 390 -0.15 15.36 43.62
N SER A 391 -1.46 15.55 43.35
CA SER A 391 -2.50 14.55 43.62
C SER A 391 -2.70 13.54 42.49
N HIS A 392 -2.10 13.75 41.31
CA HIS A 392 -2.29 12.88 40.15
C HIS A 392 -1.66 11.50 40.36
N PRO A 393 -2.32 10.37 40.00
CA PRO A 393 -1.77 9.01 40.18
C PRO A 393 -0.39 8.83 39.54
N ALA A 394 -0.17 9.40 38.36
CA ALA A 394 1.13 9.41 37.68
C ALA A 394 2.28 10.02 38.50
N TYR A 395 2.03 11.13 39.21
CA TYR A 395 3.04 11.76 40.07
C TYR A 395 3.29 10.92 41.32
N ARG A 396 2.23 10.46 42.00
CA ARG A 396 2.35 9.59 43.18
C ARG A 396 3.08 8.28 42.88
N ALA A 397 2.88 7.74 41.69
CA ALA A 397 3.52 6.51 41.27
C ALA A 397 5.00 6.71 40.90
N SER A 398 5.34 7.76 40.15
CA SER A 398 6.66 7.91 39.52
C SER A 398 7.60 8.92 40.18
N GLY A 399 7.07 9.91 40.90
CA GLY A 399 7.84 10.95 41.58
C GLY A 399 8.63 11.87 40.65
N HIS A 400 8.31 11.92 39.35
CA HIS A 400 9.04 12.77 38.39
C HIS A 400 8.63 14.23 38.54
N GLU A 401 9.61 15.10 38.74
CA GLU A 401 9.44 16.55 38.95
C GLU A 401 9.39 17.37 37.65
N ALA A 402 9.87 16.79 36.53
CA ALA A 402 9.76 17.37 35.21
C ALA A 402 9.44 16.30 34.15
N TYR A 403 8.63 16.65 33.17
CA TYR A 403 8.15 15.75 32.11
C TYR A 403 7.91 16.50 30.81
N ILE A 404 8.33 15.96 29.68
CA ILE A 404 7.85 16.36 28.35
C ILE A 404 7.52 15.13 27.52
N GLY A 405 6.35 15.07 26.92
CA GLY A 405 5.97 13.93 26.09
C GLY A 405 4.99 14.29 24.99
N THR A 406 4.98 13.48 23.94
CA THR A 406 4.02 13.59 22.83
C THR A 406 3.57 12.22 22.36
N ALA A 407 2.38 12.13 21.78
CA ALA A 407 1.91 10.92 21.13
C ALA A 407 2.78 10.56 19.91
N VAL A 408 2.98 9.26 19.69
CA VAL A 408 3.63 8.66 18.52
C VAL A 408 2.57 7.82 17.82
N ASN A 409 2.41 8.00 16.51
CA ASN A 409 1.52 7.15 15.74
C ASN A 409 2.27 5.90 15.29
N LEU A 410 1.79 4.72 15.67
CA LEU A 410 2.45 3.45 15.33
C LEU A 410 1.72 2.69 14.22
N ASP A 411 0.39 2.82 14.10
CA ASP A 411 -0.48 2.30 13.02
C ASP A 411 -1.88 2.96 13.12
N ASP A 412 -2.82 2.64 12.20
CA ASP A 412 -4.20 3.20 12.20
C ASP A 412 -4.99 2.93 13.50
N ALA A 413 -4.56 1.97 14.32
CA ALA A 413 -5.19 1.60 15.59
C ALA A 413 -4.25 1.61 16.81
N GLU A 414 -2.94 1.52 16.62
CA GLU A 414 -1.96 1.48 17.73
C GLU A 414 -1.33 2.85 17.98
N ARG A 415 -1.44 3.35 19.21
CA ARG A 415 -0.83 4.61 19.64
C ARG A 415 0.31 4.35 20.61
N GLY A 416 1.31 5.22 20.57
CA GLY A 416 2.45 5.20 21.47
C GLY A 416 2.72 6.58 22.05
N THR A 417 3.75 6.68 22.88
CA THR A 417 4.26 7.98 23.34
C THR A 417 5.78 8.02 23.33
N LEU A 418 6.33 9.17 22.98
CA LEU A 418 7.73 9.54 23.14
C LEU A 418 7.79 10.51 24.32
N CYS A 419 8.50 10.13 25.38
CA CYS A 419 8.50 10.86 26.63
C CYS A 419 9.90 11.03 27.20
N PHE A 420 10.16 12.16 27.84
CA PHE A 420 11.36 12.47 28.60
C PHE A 420 10.97 12.97 29.97
N PHE A 421 11.69 12.56 31.02
CA PHE A 421 11.37 12.94 32.39
C PHE A 421 12.57 12.84 33.33
N GLY A 422 12.45 13.47 34.48
CA GLY A 422 13.50 13.52 35.48
C GLY A 422 13.00 13.72 36.91
N PRO A 423 13.85 13.44 37.91
CA PRO A 423 13.51 13.57 39.32
C PRO A 423 13.62 15.00 39.85
N ASN A 424 14.20 15.93 39.08
CA ASN A 424 14.42 17.32 39.50
C ASN A 424 13.60 18.28 38.62
N PRO A 425 13.21 19.46 39.14
CA PRO A 425 12.45 20.44 38.37
C PRO A 425 13.40 21.19 37.43
N ARG A 426 12.88 21.69 36.30
CA ARG A 426 13.69 22.50 35.39
C ARG A 426 13.80 23.93 35.91
N GLY A 427 15.00 24.51 35.83
CA GLY A 427 15.25 25.93 36.13
C GLY A 427 14.67 26.90 35.09
N ARG A 428 14.29 26.39 33.91
CA ARG A 428 13.59 27.13 32.85
C ARG A 428 12.39 26.35 32.32
N PRO A 429 11.27 27.02 31.97
CA PRO A 429 10.14 26.36 31.32
C PRO A 429 10.55 25.75 29.96
N PHE A 430 9.74 24.82 29.46
CA PHE A 430 9.84 24.39 28.06
C PHE A 430 9.35 25.53 27.16
N ASN A 431 10.05 25.78 26.07
CA ASN A 431 9.64 26.77 25.07
C ASN A 431 8.96 26.07 23.87
N SER A 432 8.45 26.87 22.93
CA SER A 432 7.82 26.34 21.71
C SER A 432 8.77 25.48 20.87
N ALA A 433 10.06 25.81 20.86
CA ALA A 433 11.08 25.09 20.12
C ALA A 433 11.30 23.67 20.68
N ASP A 434 11.23 23.48 22.00
CA ASP A 434 11.28 22.16 22.66
C ASP A 434 10.07 21.30 22.21
N SER A 435 8.87 21.89 22.17
CA SER A 435 7.64 21.24 21.71
C SER A 435 7.68 20.84 20.23
N GLU A 436 8.22 21.71 19.36
CA GLU A 436 8.35 21.39 17.93
C GLU A 436 9.39 20.30 17.67
N LEU A 437 10.49 20.30 18.43
CA LEU A 437 11.50 19.25 18.31
C LEU A 437 10.96 17.88 18.73
N ILE A 438 10.26 17.78 19.87
CA ILE A 438 9.73 16.48 20.31
C ILE A 438 8.66 15.94 19.33
N LYS A 439 7.86 16.82 18.72
CA LYS A 439 6.93 16.44 17.63
C LYS A 439 7.67 15.89 16.41
N LEU A 440 8.79 16.50 16.00
CA LEU A 440 9.61 16.03 14.90
C LEU A 440 10.21 14.64 15.21
N MET A 441 10.81 14.49 16.39
CA MET A 441 11.37 13.21 16.86
C MET A 441 10.29 12.13 16.89
N SER A 442 9.10 12.43 17.41
CA SER A 442 7.97 11.51 17.47
C SER A 442 7.52 11.03 16.09
N ARG A 443 7.32 11.96 15.14
CA ARG A 443 6.92 11.61 13.76
C ARG A 443 7.93 10.70 13.09
N TRP A 444 9.22 10.99 13.26
CA TRP A 444 10.29 10.17 12.72
C TRP A 444 10.33 8.77 13.35
N VAL A 445 10.27 8.68 14.69
CA VAL A 445 10.23 7.39 15.40
C VAL A 445 9.03 6.55 14.95
N GLY A 446 7.85 7.17 14.82
CA GLY A 446 6.64 6.50 14.33
C GLY A 446 6.81 5.94 12.92
N SER A 447 7.26 6.78 11.98
CA SER A 447 7.47 6.38 10.58
C SER A 447 8.47 5.24 10.44
N GLU A 448 9.55 5.25 11.21
CA GLU A 448 10.61 4.24 11.09
C GLU A 448 10.19 2.91 11.73
N LEU A 449 9.43 2.94 12.85
CA LEU A 449 8.83 1.74 13.44
C LEU A 449 7.78 1.11 12.51
N GLN A 450 6.96 1.92 11.84
CA GLN A 450 6.00 1.47 10.83
C GLN A 450 6.69 0.78 9.66
N ARG A 451 7.75 1.40 9.13
CA ARG A 451 8.55 0.84 8.05
C ARG A 451 9.13 -0.53 8.42
N GLN A 452 9.72 -0.66 9.61
CA GLN A 452 10.28 -1.94 10.06
C GLN A 452 9.22 -3.04 10.17
N ARG A 453 8.01 -2.70 10.66
CA ARG A 453 6.89 -3.65 10.75
C ARG A 453 6.40 -4.08 9.38
N ALA A 454 6.24 -3.14 8.44
CA ALA A 454 5.86 -3.43 7.06
C ALA A 454 6.89 -4.37 6.41
N ASP A 455 8.19 -4.09 6.57
CA ASP A 455 9.27 -4.93 6.04
C ASP A 455 9.30 -6.32 6.68
N ALA A 456 9.02 -6.42 7.99
CA ALA A 456 8.95 -7.68 8.71
C ALA A 456 7.74 -8.52 8.29
N LEU A 457 6.57 -7.90 8.12
CA LEU A 457 5.37 -8.54 7.62
C LEU A 457 5.57 -9.04 6.19
N MET A 458 6.14 -8.20 5.32
CA MET A 458 6.45 -8.56 3.94
C MET A 458 7.41 -9.77 3.88
N ARG A 459 8.47 -9.76 4.67
CA ARG A 459 9.39 -10.91 4.81
C ARG A 459 8.67 -12.16 5.31
N LYS A 460 7.76 -12.02 6.28
CA LYS A 460 6.98 -13.14 6.82
C LYS A 460 6.03 -13.73 5.78
N LEU A 461 5.29 -12.89 5.04
CA LEU A 461 4.39 -13.31 3.97
C LEU A 461 5.16 -13.95 2.80
N SER A 462 6.26 -13.34 2.38
CA SER A 462 7.14 -13.90 1.36
C SER A 462 7.70 -15.26 1.79
N GLY A 463 8.17 -15.38 3.04
CA GLY A 463 8.67 -16.64 3.59
C GLY A 463 7.59 -17.72 3.73
N ALA A 464 6.33 -17.33 3.96
CA ALA A 464 5.21 -18.25 3.95
C ALA A 464 4.94 -18.79 2.54
N LEU A 465 4.87 -17.91 1.53
CA LEU A 465 4.66 -18.28 0.12
C LEU A 465 5.78 -19.17 -0.43
N GLU A 466 7.03 -18.94 -0.05
CA GLU A 466 8.16 -19.77 -0.50
C GLU A 466 8.18 -21.17 0.12
N ARG A 467 7.50 -21.38 1.26
CA ARG A 467 7.48 -22.67 1.97
C ARG A 467 6.15 -23.42 1.85
N THR A 468 5.18 -22.91 1.09
CA THR A 468 3.93 -23.65 0.83
C THR A 468 4.20 -24.88 -0.01
N ALA A 469 3.55 -26.00 0.29
CA ALA A 469 3.66 -27.22 -0.52
C ALA A 469 3.05 -27.05 -1.92
N ASP A 470 2.02 -26.21 -2.05
CA ASP A 470 1.38 -25.93 -3.33
C ASP A 470 2.27 -25.08 -4.23
N ALA A 471 2.19 -25.35 -5.53
CA ALA A 471 2.83 -24.54 -6.56
C ALA A 471 2.08 -23.22 -6.72
N ILE A 472 2.76 -22.11 -6.45
CA ILE A 472 2.20 -20.76 -6.56
C ILE A 472 2.79 -20.06 -7.77
N ILE A 473 1.92 -19.42 -8.56
CA ILE A 473 2.28 -18.56 -9.69
C ILE A 473 1.50 -17.25 -9.55
N ILE A 474 2.19 -16.12 -9.70
CA ILE A 474 1.56 -14.80 -9.78
C ILE A 474 1.84 -14.24 -11.18
N THR A 475 0.79 -13.74 -11.83
CA THR A 475 0.88 -13.12 -13.15
C THR A 475 0.33 -11.71 -13.14
N ASP A 476 0.81 -10.88 -14.06
CA ASP A 476 0.21 -9.57 -14.34
C ASP A 476 -1.19 -9.70 -14.98
N HIS A 477 -1.88 -8.58 -15.16
CA HIS A 477 -3.17 -8.53 -15.86
C HIS A 477 -3.11 -9.07 -17.31
N ASN A 478 -1.93 -9.10 -17.95
CA ASN A 478 -1.72 -9.66 -19.29
C ASN A 478 -1.32 -11.15 -19.29
N ARG A 479 -1.25 -11.76 -18.10
CA ARG A 479 -0.94 -13.17 -17.81
C ARG A 479 0.53 -13.55 -17.97
N TYR A 480 1.43 -12.58 -17.92
CA TYR A 480 2.88 -12.83 -17.83
C TYR A 480 3.27 -13.14 -16.39
N ILE A 481 4.04 -14.20 -16.20
CA ILE A 481 4.49 -14.66 -14.89
C ILE A 481 5.48 -13.65 -14.30
N GLU A 482 5.16 -13.12 -13.13
CA GLU A 482 6.02 -12.22 -12.35
C GLU A 482 6.66 -12.92 -11.15
N TYR A 483 6.04 -14.01 -10.68
CA TYR A 483 6.54 -14.78 -9.55
C TYR A 483 6.13 -16.25 -9.63
N VAL A 484 7.04 -17.12 -9.20
CA VAL A 484 6.78 -18.52 -8.86
C VAL A 484 7.51 -18.88 -7.57
N ASN A 485 6.94 -19.79 -6.77
CA ASN A 485 7.58 -20.28 -5.55
C ASN A 485 8.46 -21.53 -5.81
N PRO A 486 9.30 -21.97 -4.86
CA PRO A 486 10.14 -23.16 -5.02
C PRO A 486 9.37 -24.47 -5.28
N SER A 487 8.14 -24.58 -4.74
CA SER A 487 7.28 -25.74 -4.97
C SER A 487 6.84 -25.86 -6.43
N PHE A 488 6.62 -24.73 -7.13
CA PHE A 488 6.42 -24.73 -8.57
C PHE A 488 7.64 -25.30 -9.33
N GLU A 489 8.85 -24.92 -8.95
CA GLU A 489 10.09 -25.41 -9.59
C GLU A 489 10.24 -26.92 -9.38
N THR A 490 9.98 -27.38 -8.15
CA THR A 490 10.05 -28.80 -7.77
C THR A 490 8.99 -29.64 -8.50
N LEU A 491 7.75 -29.14 -8.57
CA LEU A 491 6.64 -29.84 -9.23
C LEU A 491 6.83 -29.93 -10.74
N THR A 492 7.19 -28.82 -11.38
CA THR A 492 7.17 -28.69 -12.85
C THR A 492 8.52 -28.95 -13.51
N GLY A 493 9.62 -28.85 -12.77
CA GLY A 493 10.99 -28.96 -13.27
C GLY A 493 11.50 -27.71 -14.01
N TYR A 494 10.72 -26.63 -14.08
CA TYR A 494 11.15 -25.36 -14.66
C TYR A 494 11.71 -24.43 -13.59
N GLY A 495 12.91 -23.88 -13.82
CA GLY A 495 13.48 -22.87 -12.95
C GLY A 495 12.76 -21.52 -13.07
N ARG A 496 12.72 -20.76 -11.98
CA ARG A 496 12.09 -19.43 -11.90
C ARG A 496 12.57 -18.50 -13.00
N GLN A 497 13.89 -18.39 -13.21
CA GLN A 497 14.46 -17.52 -14.24
C GLN A 497 14.05 -17.93 -15.66
N GLU A 498 13.67 -19.19 -15.89
CA GLU A 498 13.25 -19.68 -17.21
C GLU A 498 11.81 -19.29 -17.55
N VAL A 499 10.97 -19.02 -16.55
CA VAL A 499 9.51 -18.84 -16.72
C VAL A 499 9.03 -17.41 -16.51
N ILE A 500 9.79 -16.58 -15.78
CA ILE A 500 9.46 -15.17 -15.57
C ILE A 500 9.34 -14.45 -16.93
N GLY A 501 8.29 -13.63 -17.07
CA GLY A 501 7.96 -12.93 -18.31
C GLY A 501 7.35 -13.80 -19.41
N LYS A 502 6.99 -15.07 -19.13
CA LYS A 502 6.26 -15.95 -20.06
C LYS A 502 4.83 -16.17 -19.61
N LYS A 503 3.97 -16.61 -20.53
CA LYS A 503 2.63 -17.12 -20.21
C LYS A 503 2.72 -18.60 -19.82
N SER A 504 1.89 -19.07 -18.90
CA SER A 504 1.89 -20.44 -18.37
C SER A 504 1.47 -21.55 -19.36
N TYR A 505 1.29 -21.23 -20.64
CA TYR A 505 0.82 -22.17 -21.66
C TYR A 505 1.78 -23.34 -21.92
N PHE A 506 3.06 -23.19 -21.57
CA PHE A 506 4.04 -24.27 -21.70
C PHE A 506 3.75 -25.49 -20.82
N LEU A 507 2.91 -25.35 -19.78
CA LEU A 507 2.49 -26.45 -18.92
C LEU A 507 1.35 -27.29 -19.51
N ARG A 508 0.69 -26.84 -20.60
CA ARG A 508 -0.49 -27.52 -21.13
C ARG A 508 -0.14 -28.92 -21.65
N SER A 509 -0.89 -29.93 -21.20
CA SER A 509 -0.76 -31.32 -21.68
C SER A 509 -1.38 -31.55 -23.07
N GLY A 510 -2.35 -30.72 -23.46
CA GLY A 510 -3.17 -30.93 -24.66
C GLY A 510 -4.32 -31.93 -24.47
N LEU A 511 -4.55 -32.41 -23.25
CA LEU A 511 -5.68 -33.30 -22.92
C LEU A 511 -6.98 -32.55 -22.61
N HIS A 512 -6.89 -31.24 -22.35
CA HIS A 512 -8.04 -30.34 -22.18
C HIS A 512 -8.31 -29.62 -23.49
N ASP A 513 -9.59 -29.46 -23.84
CA ASP A 513 -10.02 -28.79 -25.06
C ASP A 513 -9.90 -27.25 -24.96
N GLU A 514 -10.12 -26.56 -26.07
CA GLU A 514 -10.08 -25.09 -26.07
C GLU A 514 -11.22 -24.47 -25.25
N LYS A 515 -12.41 -25.10 -25.25
CA LYS A 515 -13.57 -24.64 -24.49
C LYS A 515 -13.27 -24.56 -22.99
N PHE A 516 -12.61 -25.57 -22.42
CA PHE A 516 -12.21 -25.57 -21.01
C PHE A 516 -11.35 -24.35 -20.65
N TYR A 517 -10.37 -24.01 -21.51
CA TYR A 517 -9.51 -22.86 -21.26
C TYR A 517 -10.28 -21.54 -21.46
N ASP A 518 -11.20 -21.46 -22.41
CA ASP A 518 -12.04 -20.28 -22.62
C ASP A 518 -12.95 -20.00 -21.42
N GLU A 519 -13.58 -21.04 -20.87
CA GLU A 519 -14.37 -20.94 -19.63
C GLU A 519 -13.51 -20.45 -18.45
N LEU A 520 -12.33 -21.03 -18.26
CA LEU A 520 -11.37 -20.57 -17.25
C LEU A 520 -11.06 -19.06 -17.41
N TRP A 521 -10.78 -18.61 -18.64
CA TRP A 521 -10.46 -17.21 -18.90
C TRP A 521 -11.66 -16.29 -18.69
N GLN A 522 -12.86 -16.72 -19.04
CA GLN A 522 -14.08 -15.96 -18.77
C GLN A 522 -14.31 -15.79 -17.26
N VAL A 523 -14.22 -16.86 -16.49
CA VAL A 523 -14.42 -16.83 -15.03
C VAL A 523 -13.46 -15.84 -14.37
N ILE A 524 -12.15 -15.97 -14.63
CA ILE A 524 -11.19 -15.08 -13.97
C ILE A 524 -11.26 -13.64 -14.54
N GLY A 525 -11.65 -13.48 -15.81
CA GLY A 525 -11.81 -12.19 -16.47
C GLY A 525 -12.96 -11.34 -15.94
N THR A 526 -14.04 -11.98 -15.47
CA THR A 526 -15.14 -11.30 -14.75
C THR A 526 -14.78 -10.91 -13.32
N GLY A 527 -13.63 -11.41 -12.82
CA GLY A 527 -13.15 -11.13 -11.48
C GLY A 527 -13.59 -12.16 -10.43
N ASP A 528 -14.08 -13.33 -10.87
CA ASP A 528 -14.43 -14.48 -10.03
C ASP A 528 -13.27 -15.47 -9.89
N VAL A 529 -13.38 -16.37 -8.91
CA VAL A 529 -12.35 -17.38 -8.63
C VAL A 529 -12.63 -18.65 -9.43
N PHE A 530 -11.66 -19.09 -10.22
CA PHE A 530 -11.73 -20.37 -10.91
C PHE A 530 -11.19 -21.49 -10.01
N ARG A 531 -11.88 -22.64 -9.98
CA ARG A 531 -11.43 -23.88 -9.31
C ARG A 531 -11.67 -25.07 -10.24
N GLY A 532 -10.65 -25.88 -10.47
CA GLY A 532 -10.76 -27.03 -11.36
C GLY A 532 -9.61 -28.02 -11.26
N ARG A 533 -9.79 -29.22 -11.83
CA ARG A 533 -8.72 -30.21 -12.01
C ARG A 533 -8.14 -30.08 -13.41
N LEU A 534 -6.81 -30.04 -13.51
CA LEU A 534 -6.10 -29.93 -14.77
C LEU A 534 -5.09 -31.07 -14.88
N VAL A 535 -4.78 -31.44 -16.12
CA VAL A 535 -3.67 -32.34 -16.43
C VAL A 535 -2.65 -31.51 -17.16
N ASN A 536 -1.48 -31.37 -16.56
CA ASN A 536 -0.39 -30.58 -17.10
C ASN A 536 0.81 -31.48 -17.40
N ARG A 537 1.81 -30.90 -18.04
CA ARG A 537 3.05 -31.55 -18.42
C ARG A 537 4.22 -30.83 -17.80
N LYS A 538 5.08 -31.61 -17.14
CA LYS A 538 6.37 -31.18 -16.59
C LYS A 538 7.38 -30.96 -17.72
N LYS A 539 8.53 -30.35 -17.40
CA LYS A 539 9.60 -30.06 -18.36
C LYS A 539 10.17 -31.32 -19.04
N ASP A 540 10.20 -32.43 -18.31
CA ASP A 540 10.66 -33.75 -18.81
C ASP A 540 9.63 -34.48 -19.69
N GLY A 541 8.42 -33.91 -19.85
CA GLY A 541 7.33 -34.51 -20.60
C GLY A 541 6.34 -35.32 -19.75
N THR A 542 6.65 -35.59 -18.49
CA THR A 542 5.79 -36.36 -17.57
C THR A 542 4.49 -35.61 -17.32
N LEU A 543 3.36 -36.31 -17.38
CA LEU A 543 2.05 -35.75 -17.06
C LEU A 543 1.83 -35.76 -15.55
N TYR A 544 1.15 -34.74 -15.04
CA TYR A 544 0.72 -34.67 -13.64
C TYR A 544 -0.67 -34.07 -13.55
N HIS A 545 -1.41 -34.47 -12.53
CA HIS A 545 -2.73 -33.97 -12.22
C HIS A 545 -2.61 -32.88 -11.15
N GLU A 546 -3.19 -31.71 -11.41
CA GLU A 546 -3.25 -30.62 -10.44
C GLU A 546 -4.68 -30.24 -10.12
N GLN A 547 -4.96 -29.96 -8.85
CA GLN A 547 -6.12 -29.20 -8.45
C GLN A 547 -5.73 -27.72 -8.36
N LYS A 548 -6.33 -26.90 -9.22
CA LYS A 548 -5.96 -25.49 -9.39
C LYS A 548 -7.03 -24.56 -8.86
N THR A 549 -6.59 -23.53 -8.16
CA THR A 549 -7.39 -22.34 -7.86
C THR A 549 -6.72 -21.13 -8.49
N ILE A 550 -7.47 -20.29 -9.19
CA ILE A 550 -6.98 -19.02 -9.77
C ILE A 550 -7.86 -17.88 -9.26
N SER A 551 -7.25 -16.95 -8.55
CA SER A 551 -7.92 -15.82 -7.91
C SER A 551 -7.43 -14.49 -8.50
N PRO A 552 -8.32 -13.62 -9.00
CA PRO A 552 -7.95 -12.28 -9.46
C PRO A 552 -7.73 -11.33 -8.27
N LEU A 553 -6.63 -10.59 -8.30
CA LEU A 553 -6.34 -9.49 -7.38
C LEU A 553 -6.85 -8.18 -7.96
N LYS A 554 -7.64 -7.44 -7.18
CA LYS A 554 -8.23 -6.16 -7.56
C LYS A 554 -7.59 -5.02 -6.77
N ASP A 555 -7.43 -3.86 -7.40
CA ASP A 555 -7.03 -2.63 -6.72
C ASP A 555 -8.21 -1.99 -5.96
N SER A 556 -7.97 -0.85 -5.29
CA SER A 556 -8.99 -0.09 -4.56
C SER A 556 -10.12 0.45 -5.45
N THR A 557 -9.96 0.43 -6.78
CA THR A 557 -10.98 0.84 -7.75
C THR A 557 -11.79 -0.35 -8.30
N GLY A 558 -11.44 -1.57 -7.88
CA GLY A 558 -12.06 -2.81 -8.34
C GLY A 558 -11.48 -3.36 -9.65
N LYS A 559 -10.44 -2.74 -10.21
CA LYS A 559 -9.80 -3.19 -11.45
C LYS A 559 -8.85 -4.35 -11.16
N ILE A 560 -8.90 -5.40 -11.98
CA ILE A 560 -7.99 -6.54 -11.89
C ILE A 560 -6.56 -6.09 -12.24
N THR A 561 -5.61 -6.36 -11.34
CA THR A 561 -4.20 -6.00 -11.51
C THR A 561 -3.32 -7.23 -11.74
N HIS A 562 -3.62 -8.34 -11.05
CA HIS A 562 -2.83 -9.58 -11.07
C HIS A 562 -3.73 -10.80 -10.94
N PHE A 563 -3.20 -11.98 -11.26
CA PHE A 563 -3.83 -13.26 -10.93
C PHE A 563 -2.88 -14.09 -10.06
N ILE A 564 -3.40 -14.67 -8.98
CA ILE A 564 -2.70 -15.64 -8.16
C ILE A 564 -3.27 -17.02 -8.47
N SER A 565 -2.42 -17.95 -8.88
CA SER A 565 -2.80 -19.36 -9.00
C SER A 565 -2.06 -20.22 -7.98
N ALA A 566 -2.80 -21.08 -7.30
CA ALA A 566 -2.28 -22.14 -6.45
C ALA A 566 -2.67 -23.50 -7.06
N GLY A 567 -1.68 -24.38 -7.22
CA GLY A 567 -1.86 -25.73 -7.76
C GLY A 567 -1.36 -26.78 -6.77
N HIS A 568 -2.25 -27.70 -6.38
CA HIS A 568 -1.91 -28.86 -5.57
C HIS A 568 -1.74 -30.10 -6.46
N ASP A 569 -0.63 -30.82 -6.34
CA ASP A 569 -0.40 -32.06 -7.09
C ASP A 569 -1.26 -33.18 -6.49
N ILE A 570 -2.15 -33.74 -7.32
CA ILE A 570 -3.06 -34.83 -6.95
C ILE A 570 -2.78 -36.09 -7.78
N THR A 571 -1.60 -36.19 -8.41
CA THR A 571 -1.24 -37.33 -9.28
C THR A 571 -1.30 -38.65 -8.52
N ASP A 572 -0.72 -38.71 -7.32
CA ASP A 572 -0.73 -39.92 -6.49
C ASP A 572 -2.16 -40.29 -6.04
N LEU A 573 -3.00 -39.27 -5.79
CA LEU A 573 -4.40 -39.48 -5.42
C LEU A 573 -5.18 -40.11 -6.59
N VAL A 574 -5.05 -39.55 -7.79
CA VAL A 574 -5.70 -40.09 -8.99
C VAL A 574 -5.21 -41.51 -9.30
N ALA A 575 -3.91 -41.76 -9.21
CA ALA A 575 -3.35 -43.09 -9.43
C ALA A 575 -3.85 -44.13 -8.40
N ALA A 576 -4.02 -43.72 -7.14
CA ALA A 576 -4.59 -44.56 -6.10
C ALA A 576 -6.07 -44.87 -6.35
N GLU A 577 -6.87 -43.88 -6.78
CA GLU A 577 -8.27 -44.06 -7.17
C GLU A 577 -8.43 -45.04 -8.34
N GLU A 578 -7.61 -44.89 -9.39
CA GLU A 578 -7.62 -45.80 -10.55
C GLU A 578 -7.22 -47.22 -10.17
N LYS A 579 -6.17 -47.38 -9.35
CA LYS A 579 -5.74 -48.71 -8.86
C LYS A 579 -6.84 -49.39 -8.04
N ASN A 580 -7.54 -48.64 -7.19
CA ASN A 580 -8.62 -49.17 -6.38
C ASN A 580 -9.80 -49.62 -7.28
N ARG A 581 -10.16 -48.81 -8.27
CA ARG A 581 -11.19 -49.16 -9.27
C ARG A 581 -10.82 -50.42 -10.07
N ALA A 582 -9.55 -50.57 -10.45
CA ALA A 582 -9.05 -51.77 -11.12
C ALA A 582 -9.15 -53.02 -10.22
N HIS A 583 -8.80 -52.88 -8.93
CA HIS A 583 -8.90 -53.97 -7.95
C HIS A 583 -10.35 -54.42 -7.73
N GLN A 584 -11.28 -53.46 -7.63
CA GLN A 584 -12.72 -53.75 -7.54
C GLN A 584 -13.22 -54.52 -8.77
N ALA A 585 -12.80 -54.11 -9.98
CA ALA A 585 -13.15 -54.82 -11.21
C ALA A 585 -12.60 -56.25 -11.26
N GLU A 586 -11.40 -56.48 -10.71
CA GLU A 586 -10.79 -57.80 -10.59
C GLU A 586 -11.54 -58.70 -9.61
N LEU A 587 -11.89 -58.18 -8.42
CA LEU A 587 -12.71 -58.90 -7.44
C LEU A 587 -14.08 -59.29 -8.00
N ALA A 588 -14.73 -58.36 -8.71
CA ALA A 588 -16.00 -58.64 -9.38
C ALA A 588 -15.87 -59.77 -10.43
N HIS A 589 -14.76 -59.84 -11.16
CA HIS A 589 -14.50 -60.91 -12.11
C HIS A 589 -14.27 -62.27 -11.44
N VAL A 590 -13.46 -62.33 -10.37
CA VAL A 590 -13.23 -63.56 -9.60
C VAL A 590 -14.54 -64.07 -9.01
N ALA A 591 -15.39 -63.17 -8.52
CA ALA A 591 -16.68 -63.54 -7.99
C ALA A 591 -17.61 -64.14 -9.06
N ARG A 592 -17.66 -63.58 -10.29
CA ARG A 592 -18.40 -64.19 -11.42
C ARG A 592 -17.93 -65.61 -11.74
N LEU A 593 -16.62 -65.85 -11.73
CA LEU A 593 -16.04 -67.19 -11.93
C LEU A 593 -16.37 -68.15 -10.79
N SER A 594 -16.43 -67.68 -9.55
CA SER A 594 -16.81 -68.49 -8.39
C SER A 594 -18.28 -68.95 -8.47
N THR A 595 -19.20 -68.04 -8.82
CA THR A 595 -20.62 -68.38 -9.04
C THR A 595 -20.78 -69.42 -10.15
N LEU A 596 -20.01 -69.29 -11.24
CA LEU A 596 -19.95 -70.32 -12.29
C LEU A 596 -19.48 -71.68 -11.76
N GLY A 597 -18.46 -71.68 -10.90
CA GLY A 597 -17.92 -72.88 -10.26
C GLY A 597 -18.97 -73.66 -9.47
N GLU A 598 -19.78 -72.97 -8.67
CA GLU A 598 -20.87 -73.58 -7.89
C GLU A 598 -22.01 -74.15 -8.75
N MET A 599 -22.21 -73.56 -9.93
CA MET A 599 -23.25 -73.96 -10.88
C MET A 599 -22.81 -75.06 -11.87
N THR A 600 -21.57 -75.53 -11.79
CA THR A 600 -20.99 -76.49 -12.74
C THR A 600 -21.84 -77.75 -12.90
N SER A 601 -22.44 -78.25 -11.82
CA SER A 601 -23.29 -79.45 -11.85
C SER A 601 -24.64 -79.22 -12.54
N GLY A 602 -25.31 -78.09 -12.29
CA GLY A 602 -26.57 -77.71 -12.92
C GLY A 602 -26.41 -77.37 -14.40
N LEU A 603 -25.34 -76.65 -14.76
CA LEU A 603 -24.98 -76.33 -16.15
C LEU A 603 -24.62 -77.58 -16.95
N ALA A 604 -23.88 -78.50 -16.35
CA ALA A 604 -23.61 -79.79 -16.98
C ALA A 604 -24.92 -80.54 -17.23
N HIS A 605 -25.87 -80.50 -16.31
CA HIS A 605 -27.18 -81.12 -16.48
C HIS A 605 -27.99 -80.47 -17.63
N GLU A 606 -28.08 -79.14 -17.66
CA GLU A 606 -28.80 -78.39 -18.70
C GLU A 606 -28.18 -78.51 -20.09
N LEU A 607 -26.85 -78.62 -20.22
CA LEU A 607 -26.20 -78.89 -21.50
C LEU A 607 -26.36 -80.36 -21.92
N ASN A 608 -26.34 -81.29 -20.97
CA ASN A 608 -26.50 -82.72 -21.26
C ASN A 608 -27.93 -83.05 -21.74
N GLN A 609 -28.95 -82.31 -21.31
CA GLN A 609 -30.34 -82.52 -21.73
C GLN A 609 -30.56 -82.40 -23.26
N PRO A 610 -30.26 -81.27 -23.93
CA PRO A 610 -30.41 -81.15 -25.38
C PRO A 610 -29.45 -82.06 -26.13
N LEU A 611 -28.23 -82.30 -25.62
CA LEU A 611 -27.28 -83.23 -26.24
C LEU A 611 -27.80 -84.68 -26.23
N CYS A 612 -28.43 -85.10 -25.14
CA CYS A 612 -29.08 -86.41 -25.04
C CYS A 612 -30.27 -86.49 -26.00
N ALA A 613 -31.12 -85.45 -26.06
CA ALA A 613 -32.24 -85.37 -26.99
C ALA A 613 -31.80 -85.44 -28.47
N ILE A 614 -30.74 -84.71 -28.85
CA ILE A 614 -30.13 -84.80 -30.19
C ILE A 614 -29.76 -86.24 -30.51
N THR A 615 -29.07 -86.91 -29.58
CA THR A 615 -28.62 -88.29 -29.75
C THR A 615 -29.81 -89.24 -29.91
N THR A 616 -30.86 -89.10 -29.09
CA THR A 616 -32.08 -89.92 -29.15
C THR A 616 -32.85 -89.71 -30.45
N TYR A 617 -33.07 -88.47 -30.89
CA TYR A 617 -33.77 -88.20 -32.15
C TYR A 617 -32.97 -88.69 -33.36
N ALA A 618 -31.65 -88.50 -33.37
CA ALA A 618 -30.79 -89.03 -34.43
C ALA A 618 -30.81 -90.56 -34.49
N GLN A 619 -30.71 -91.25 -33.34
CA GLN A 619 -30.82 -92.72 -33.26
C GLN A 619 -32.19 -93.22 -33.72
N THR A 620 -33.27 -92.52 -33.35
CA THR A 620 -34.63 -92.86 -33.79
C THR A 620 -34.78 -92.70 -35.30
N CYS A 621 -34.23 -91.64 -35.89
CA CYS A 621 -34.19 -91.47 -37.34
C CYS A 621 -33.42 -92.59 -38.04
N LEU A 622 -32.23 -92.95 -37.52
CA LEU A 622 -31.43 -94.06 -38.05
C LEU A 622 -32.20 -95.39 -38.00
N HIS A 623 -32.91 -95.67 -36.91
CA HIS A 623 -33.72 -96.88 -36.77
C HIS A 623 -34.91 -96.90 -37.75
N ILE A 624 -35.58 -95.77 -37.98
CA ILE A 624 -36.67 -95.66 -38.96
C ILE A 624 -36.14 -95.90 -40.38
N ILE A 625 -34.97 -95.36 -40.73
CA ILE A 625 -34.33 -95.53 -42.05
C ILE A 625 -33.89 -96.99 -42.29
N GLN A 626 -33.48 -97.70 -41.24
CA GLN A 626 -33.01 -99.10 -41.34
C GLN A 626 -34.13 -100.14 -41.46
N ASN A 627 -35.39 -99.77 -41.18
CA ASN A 627 -36.54 -100.65 -41.29
C ASN A 627 -37.26 -100.49 -42.64
N ALA A 628 -37.96 -101.53 -43.11
CA ALA A 628 -38.59 -101.57 -44.44
C ALA A 628 -39.79 -100.61 -44.62
N ASP A 629 -40.26 -99.95 -43.56
CA ASP A 629 -41.41 -99.04 -43.53
C ASP A 629 -40.96 -97.61 -43.20
N CYS A 630 -40.01 -97.11 -44.02
CA CYS A 630 -39.40 -95.79 -43.86
C CYS A 630 -40.39 -94.69 -44.29
N ASP A 631 -41.00 -94.03 -43.31
CA ASP A 631 -41.82 -92.83 -43.51
C ASP A 631 -40.92 -91.57 -43.55
N PRO A 632 -40.74 -90.92 -44.71
CA PRO A 632 -39.88 -89.75 -44.86
C PRO A 632 -40.30 -88.57 -43.98
N GLU A 633 -41.59 -88.42 -43.67
CA GLU A 633 -42.10 -87.32 -42.85
C GLU A 633 -41.67 -87.46 -41.38
N ARG A 634 -41.61 -88.70 -40.87
CA ARG A 634 -41.13 -88.99 -39.51
C ARG A 634 -39.62 -88.77 -39.37
N VAL A 635 -38.85 -89.10 -40.40
CA VAL A 635 -37.41 -88.82 -40.43
C VAL A 635 -37.16 -87.32 -40.51
N ARG A 636 -37.90 -86.59 -41.36
CA ARG A 636 -37.80 -85.14 -41.46
C ARG A 636 -38.09 -84.47 -40.11
N TYR A 637 -39.18 -84.85 -39.45
CA TYR A 637 -39.53 -84.35 -38.12
C TYR A 637 -38.42 -84.60 -37.08
N GLY A 638 -37.85 -85.80 -37.05
CA GLY A 638 -36.76 -86.11 -36.12
C GLY A 638 -35.49 -85.30 -36.37
N LEU A 639 -35.15 -85.06 -37.64
CA LEU A 639 -34.03 -84.17 -38.01
C LEU A 639 -34.30 -82.70 -37.68
N GLU A 640 -35.53 -82.21 -37.86
CA GLU A 640 -35.95 -80.87 -37.43
C GLU A 640 -35.79 -80.71 -35.90
N GLN A 641 -36.13 -81.74 -35.11
CA GLN A 641 -35.89 -81.72 -33.67
C GLN A 641 -34.40 -81.70 -33.32
N VAL A 642 -33.56 -82.46 -34.05
CA VAL A 642 -32.09 -82.42 -33.86
C VAL A 642 -31.55 -81.00 -34.08
N VAL A 643 -31.95 -80.33 -35.16
CA VAL A 643 -31.52 -78.94 -35.44
C VAL A 643 -31.96 -78.00 -34.32
N LYS A 644 -33.24 -78.08 -33.90
CA LYS A 644 -33.80 -77.24 -32.84
C LYS A 644 -33.06 -77.42 -31.50
N GLN A 645 -32.72 -78.66 -31.14
CA GLN A 645 -31.98 -78.94 -29.89
C GLN A 645 -30.51 -78.50 -29.98
N ALA A 646 -29.89 -78.58 -31.15
CA ALA A 646 -28.51 -78.09 -31.37
C ALA A 646 -28.43 -76.55 -31.30
N GLU A 647 -29.43 -75.85 -31.83
CA GLU A 647 -29.55 -74.39 -31.70
C GLU A 647 -29.75 -73.97 -30.24
N LEU A 648 -30.58 -74.70 -29.49
CA LEU A 648 -30.79 -74.49 -28.06
C LEU A 648 -29.49 -74.68 -27.26
N ALA A 649 -28.77 -75.78 -27.48
CA ALA A 649 -27.47 -76.02 -26.85
C ALA A 649 -26.45 -74.92 -27.18
N SER A 650 -26.45 -74.43 -28.42
CA SER A 650 -25.57 -73.34 -28.87
C SER A 650 -25.95 -71.98 -28.26
N ALA A 651 -27.23 -71.74 -28.00
CA ALA A 651 -27.69 -70.54 -27.29
C ALA A 651 -27.26 -70.57 -25.82
N ILE A 652 -27.43 -71.71 -25.14
CA ILE A 652 -26.98 -71.92 -23.76
C ILE A 652 -25.45 -71.73 -23.65
N PHE A 653 -24.69 -72.31 -24.58
CA PHE A 653 -23.23 -72.17 -24.59
C PHE A 653 -22.75 -70.73 -24.85
N ARG A 654 -23.42 -69.98 -25.73
CA ARG A 654 -23.11 -68.56 -25.97
C ARG A 654 -23.35 -67.73 -24.71
N ARG A 655 -24.50 -67.90 -24.05
CA ARG A 655 -24.82 -67.23 -22.78
C ARG A 655 -23.78 -67.54 -21.69
N LEU A 656 -23.36 -68.81 -21.57
CA LEU A 656 -22.31 -69.23 -20.64
C LEU A 656 -20.96 -68.53 -20.90
N ARG A 657 -20.57 -68.45 -22.18
CA ARG A 657 -19.32 -67.83 -22.60
C ARG A 657 -19.34 -66.31 -22.39
N ASP A 658 -20.45 -65.67 -22.69
CA ASP A 658 -20.60 -64.22 -22.55
C ASP A 658 -20.62 -63.81 -21.06
N PHE A 659 -21.19 -64.64 -20.17
CA PHE A 659 -21.11 -64.48 -18.71
C PHE A 659 -19.68 -64.58 -18.14
N SER A 660 -18.80 -65.35 -18.79
CA SER A 660 -17.40 -65.58 -18.36
C SER A 660 -16.42 -64.48 -18.81
N ARG A 661 -16.80 -63.67 -19.81
CA ARG A 661 -15.87 -62.72 -20.45
C ARG A 661 -15.66 -61.46 -19.57
N LYS A 662 -14.41 -60.98 -19.49
CA LYS A 662 -14.11 -59.61 -19.05
C LYS A 662 -14.57 -58.65 -20.15
N GLY A 663 -15.50 -57.74 -19.86
CA GLY A 663 -15.99 -56.76 -20.83
C GLY A 663 -16.34 -55.42 -20.17
N GLU A 664 -16.16 -54.34 -20.93
CA GLU A 664 -16.67 -53.01 -20.65
C GLU A 664 -18.21 -53.02 -20.66
N ILE A 665 -18.85 -52.13 -19.90
CA ILE A 665 -20.31 -52.03 -19.84
C ILE A 665 -20.81 -51.51 -21.20
N HIS A 666 -21.52 -52.33 -21.96
CA HIS A 666 -22.09 -51.94 -23.25
C HIS A 666 -23.53 -51.48 -23.03
N ARG A 667 -23.74 -50.18 -22.82
CA ARG A 667 -25.08 -49.61 -22.67
C ARG A 667 -25.74 -49.43 -24.04
N GLU A 668 -26.86 -50.10 -24.25
CA GLU A 668 -27.71 -49.97 -25.44
C GLU A 668 -29.18 -49.75 -25.02
N PRO A 669 -30.07 -49.29 -25.92
CA PRO A 669 -31.50 -49.23 -25.66
C PRO A 669 -32.05 -50.63 -25.39
N VAL A 670 -32.55 -50.87 -24.17
CA VAL A 670 -33.10 -52.18 -23.80
C VAL A 670 -34.57 -52.12 -23.41
N ASP A 671 -35.33 -53.04 -24.01
CA ASP A 671 -36.71 -53.39 -23.68
C ASP A 671 -36.75 -54.30 -22.44
N MET A 672 -37.18 -53.76 -21.30
CA MET A 672 -37.27 -54.48 -20.02
C MET A 672 -38.32 -55.59 -20.01
N PRO A 673 -39.55 -55.41 -20.55
CA PRO A 673 -40.48 -56.51 -20.79
C PRO A 673 -39.84 -57.72 -21.50
N ARG A 674 -38.98 -57.48 -22.51
CA ARG A 674 -38.24 -58.55 -23.20
C ARG A 674 -37.27 -59.26 -22.28
N ILE A 675 -36.39 -58.55 -21.56
CA ILE A 675 -35.44 -59.17 -20.61
C ILE A 675 -36.17 -60.00 -19.56
N ILE A 676 -37.23 -59.46 -18.95
CA ILE A 676 -37.95 -60.17 -17.88
C ILE A 676 -38.59 -61.45 -18.40
N LYS A 677 -39.12 -61.42 -19.63
CA LYS A 677 -39.61 -62.63 -20.29
C LYS A 677 -38.48 -63.65 -20.48
N GLU A 678 -37.33 -63.23 -20.98
CA GLU A 678 -36.17 -64.10 -21.19
C GLU A 678 -35.68 -64.73 -19.88
N VAL A 679 -35.62 -63.96 -18.78
CA VAL A 679 -35.26 -64.44 -17.44
C VAL A 679 -36.28 -65.46 -16.94
N VAL A 680 -37.58 -65.17 -17.05
CA VAL A 680 -38.65 -66.07 -16.60
C VAL A 680 -38.65 -67.38 -17.40
N ASP A 681 -38.47 -67.31 -18.72
CA ASP A 681 -38.36 -68.49 -19.57
C ASP A 681 -37.12 -69.32 -19.22
N PHE A 682 -36.01 -68.66 -18.85
CA PHE A 682 -34.77 -69.33 -18.43
C PHE A 682 -34.93 -70.08 -17.10
N VAL A 683 -35.58 -69.49 -16.09
CA VAL A 683 -35.79 -70.14 -14.79
C VAL A 683 -37.04 -71.02 -14.72
N ALA A 684 -37.82 -71.13 -15.81
CA ALA A 684 -39.11 -71.82 -15.81
C ALA A 684 -39.01 -73.29 -15.36
N SER A 685 -37.98 -74.02 -15.83
CA SER A 685 -37.74 -75.41 -15.45
C SER A 685 -37.40 -75.56 -13.95
N GLU A 686 -36.54 -74.67 -13.44
CA GLU A 686 -36.15 -74.63 -12.02
C GLU A 686 -37.36 -74.28 -11.13
N ALA A 687 -38.15 -73.29 -11.54
CA ALA A 687 -39.38 -72.89 -10.86
C ALA A 687 -40.41 -74.04 -10.84
N GLN A 688 -40.58 -74.77 -11.96
CA GLN A 688 -41.46 -75.93 -12.02
C GLN A 688 -40.98 -77.06 -11.09
N GLN A 689 -39.68 -77.35 -11.06
CA GLN A 689 -39.09 -78.36 -10.17
C GLN A 689 -39.31 -78.00 -8.69
N LYS A 690 -39.13 -76.73 -8.33
CA LYS A 690 -39.35 -76.20 -6.97
C LYS A 690 -40.85 -75.92 -6.67
N ARG A 691 -41.75 -76.15 -7.63
CA ARG A 691 -43.20 -75.87 -7.55
C ARG A 691 -43.49 -74.41 -7.16
N VAL A 692 -42.76 -73.48 -7.76
CA VAL A 692 -42.90 -72.03 -7.55
C VAL A 692 -43.71 -71.43 -8.70
N ARG A 693 -44.72 -70.62 -8.36
CA ARG A 693 -45.52 -69.86 -9.31
C ARG A 693 -44.88 -68.50 -9.55
N LEU A 694 -44.50 -68.23 -10.81
CA LEU A 694 -43.97 -66.94 -11.25
C LEU A 694 -45.11 -66.10 -11.84
N GLU A 695 -45.35 -64.92 -11.27
CA GLU A 695 -46.33 -63.96 -11.76
C GLU A 695 -45.60 -62.73 -12.33
N ARG A 696 -46.06 -62.25 -13.49
CA ARG A 696 -45.50 -61.07 -14.14
C ARG A 696 -46.55 -59.97 -14.15
N ASN A 697 -46.21 -58.82 -13.59
CA ASN A 697 -47.00 -57.60 -13.64
C ASN A 697 -46.18 -56.53 -14.36
N VAL A 698 -46.05 -56.69 -15.68
CA VAL A 698 -45.23 -55.85 -16.54
C VAL A 698 -46.13 -55.27 -17.63
N PRO A 699 -46.39 -53.95 -17.63
CA PRO A 699 -47.06 -53.28 -18.74
C PRO A 699 -46.31 -53.47 -20.08
N ASP A 700 -47.04 -53.56 -21.19
CA ASP A 700 -46.43 -53.67 -22.53
C ASP A 700 -45.87 -52.31 -23.04
N ASP A 701 -46.27 -51.20 -22.41
CA ASP A 701 -45.89 -49.83 -22.80
C ASP A 701 -45.01 -49.20 -21.71
N ILE A 702 -43.70 -49.44 -21.80
CA ILE A 702 -42.69 -48.96 -20.84
C ILE A 702 -41.51 -48.35 -21.62
N PRO A 703 -40.96 -47.19 -21.20
CA PRO A 703 -39.78 -46.59 -21.83
C PRO A 703 -38.56 -47.53 -21.83
N ALA A 704 -37.75 -47.46 -22.89
CA ALA A 704 -36.48 -48.16 -22.97
C ALA A 704 -35.47 -47.60 -21.94
N VAL A 705 -34.57 -48.46 -21.48
CA VAL A 705 -33.49 -48.08 -20.56
C VAL A 705 -32.13 -48.26 -21.23
N ALA A 706 -31.22 -47.32 -21.01
CA ALA A 706 -29.85 -47.42 -21.52
C ALA A 706 -29.01 -48.34 -20.62
N ALA A 707 -29.00 -49.64 -20.91
CA ALA A 707 -28.35 -50.63 -20.06
C ALA A 707 -27.62 -51.74 -20.83
N ASP A 708 -26.73 -52.45 -20.14
CA ASP A 708 -26.15 -53.70 -20.64
C ASP A 708 -27.13 -54.84 -20.34
N ALA A 709 -27.79 -55.35 -21.37
CA ALA A 709 -28.86 -56.34 -21.24
C ALA A 709 -28.41 -57.59 -20.46
N ILE A 710 -27.15 -58.02 -20.64
CA ILE A 710 -26.60 -59.23 -20.01
C ILE A 710 -26.40 -58.99 -18.50
N GLN A 711 -25.91 -57.80 -18.13
CA GLN A 711 -25.69 -57.47 -16.72
C GLN A 711 -27.01 -57.29 -15.97
N ILE A 712 -28.03 -56.72 -16.62
CA ILE A 712 -29.38 -56.61 -16.02
C ILE A 712 -30.05 -57.99 -15.92
N GLU A 713 -29.90 -58.86 -16.92
CA GLU A 713 -30.32 -60.27 -16.83
C GLU A 713 -29.68 -60.96 -15.63
N GLN A 714 -28.39 -60.73 -15.36
CA GLN A 714 -27.68 -61.27 -14.20
C GLN A 714 -28.27 -60.78 -12.86
N VAL A 715 -28.59 -59.49 -12.74
CA VAL A 715 -29.25 -58.93 -11.54
C VAL A 715 -30.59 -59.62 -11.32
N LEU A 716 -31.41 -59.72 -12.36
CA LEU A 716 -32.73 -60.34 -12.30
C LEU A 716 -32.66 -61.83 -11.93
N LEU A 717 -31.76 -62.59 -12.56
CA LEU A 717 -31.56 -64.01 -12.26
C LEU A 717 -31.14 -64.24 -10.80
N ASN A 718 -30.24 -63.41 -10.28
CA ASN A 718 -29.80 -63.50 -8.89
C ASN A 718 -30.96 -63.21 -7.92
N LEU A 719 -31.73 -62.16 -8.16
CA LEU A 719 -32.87 -61.79 -7.31
C LEU A 719 -33.99 -62.82 -7.36
N VAL A 720 -34.35 -63.31 -8.55
CA VAL A 720 -35.39 -64.34 -8.72
C VAL A 720 -34.98 -65.67 -8.08
N ARG A 721 -33.71 -66.06 -8.15
CA ARG A 721 -33.21 -67.27 -7.46
C ARG A 721 -33.19 -67.12 -5.95
N ASN A 722 -32.77 -65.96 -5.44
CA ASN A 722 -32.85 -65.67 -4.01
C ASN A 722 -34.29 -65.77 -3.51
N ALA A 723 -35.24 -65.24 -4.29
CA ALA A 723 -36.67 -65.38 -4.03
C ALA A 723 -37.15 -66.85 -4.08
N MET A 724 -36.74 -67.64 -5.08
CA MET A 724 -37.08 -69.07 -5.19
C MET A 724 -36.58 -69.90 -4.01
N ASP A 725 -35.36 -69.63 -3.53
CA ASP A 725 -34.80 -70.31 -2.38
C ASP A 725 -35.53 -69.92 -1.08
N ALA A 726 -35.89 -68.65 -0.94
CA ALA A 726 -36.63 -68.14 0.23
C ALA A 726 -38.03 -68.77 0.35
N VAL A 727 -38.69 -69.08 -0.76
CA VAL A 727 -40.01 -69.73 -0.77
C VAL A 727 -39.95 -71.27 -0.77
N ALA A 728 -38.78 -71.87 -1.00
CA ALA A 728 -38.65 -73.32 -1.24
C ALA A 728 -39.17 -74.20 -0.09
N GLN A 729 -39.13 -73.70 1.16
CA GLN A 729 -39.59 -74.42 2.35
C GLN A 729 -41.07 -74.20 2.68
N LEU A 730 -41.78 -73.33 1.96
CA LEU A 730 -43.19 -73.03 2.20
C LEU A 730 -44.11 -74.10 1.59
N PRO A 731 -45.37 -74.21 2.04
CA PRO A 731 -46.42 -74.96 1.34
C PRO A 731 -46.57 -74.50 -0.13
N GLU A 732 -46.84 -75.42 -1.04
CA GLU A 732 -46.84 -75.19 -2.50
C GLU A 732 -47.79 -74.06 -2.95
N ASP A 733 -48.93 -73.93 -2.28
CA ASP A 733 -49.93 -72.88 -2.52
C ASP A 733 -49.43 -71.46 -2.17
N ARG A 734 -48.34 -71.35 -1.40
CA ARG A 734 -47.74 -70.07 -0.98
C ARG A 734 -46.42 -69.75 -1.70
N ARG A 735 -45.92 -70.63 -2.56
CA ARG A 735 -44.67 -70.42 -3.32
C ARG A 735 -44.91 -69.51 -4.53
N THR A 736 -45.16 -68.23 -4.29
CA THR A 736 -45.40 -67.24 -5.36
C THR A 736 -44.31 -66.17 -5.36
N ILE A 737 -43.80 -65.86 -6.55
CA ILE A 737 -42.88 -64.74 -6.79
C ILE A 737 -43.52 -63.83 -7.83
N THR A 738 -43.57 -62.54 -7.55
CA THR A 738 -44.13 -61.52 -8.44
C THR A 738 -43.01 -60.62 -8.96
N LEU A 739 -42.91 -60.48 -10.28
CA LEU A 739 -42.01 -59.55 -10.95
C LEU A 739 -42.83 -58.36 -11.47
N GLY A 740 -42.50 -57.15 -11.02
CA GLY A 740 -43.18 -55.92 -11.39
C GLY A 740 -42.26 -54.92 -12.06
N VAL A 741 -42.77 -54.14 -13.00
CA VAL A 741 -42.04 -52.99 -13.59
C VAL A 741 -42.99 -51.81 -13.74
N TRP A 742 -42.53 -50.62 -13.35
CA TRP A 742 -43.24 -49.37 -13.61
C TRP A 742 -42.27 -48.20 -13.76
N ALA A 743 -42.65 -47.20 -14.54
CA ALA A 743 -41.96 -45.92 -14.61
C ALA A 743 -42.31 -45.06 -13.39
N THR A 744 -41.33 -44.34 -12.85
CA THR A 744 -41.53 -43.32 -11.81
C THR A 744 -41.43 -41.92 -12.42
N ASP A 745 -42.02 -40.91 -11.78
CA ASP A 745 -42.02 -39.49 -12.22
C ASP A 745 -40.62 -38.83 -12.31
N SER A 746 -39.55 -39.61 -12.12
CA SER A 746 -38.17 -39.16 -11.90
C SER A 746 -37.20 -39.61 -13.01
N ASP A 747 -37.66 -39.78 -14.25
CA ASP A 747 -36.89 -40.31 -15.39
C ASP A 747 -36.19 -41.65 -15.08
N GLN A 748 -36.78 -42.45 -14.19
CA GLN A 748 -36.28 -43.76 -13.82
C GLN A 748 -37.35 -44.82 -14.00
N LEU A 749 -36.88 -46.03 -14.31
CA LEU A 749 -37.69 -47.23 -14.36
C LEU A 749 -37.40 -48.07 -13.12
N THR A 750 -38.45 -48.45 -12.38
CA THR A 750 -38.33 -49.31 -11.20
C THR A 750 -38.71 -50.74 -11.53
N VAL A 751 -37.88 -51.68 -11.09
CA VAL A 751 -38.11 -53.12 -11.19
C VAL A 751 -38.24 -53.71 -9.79
N GLU A 752 -39.30 -54.49 -9.56
CA GLU A 752 -39.60 -55.15 -8.28
C GLU A 752 -39.58 -56.67 -8.42
N ILE A 753 -38.95 -57.32 -7.45
CA ILE A 753 -39.03 -58.77 -7.24
C ILE A 753 -39.55 -58.98 -5.82
N ARG A 754 -40.77 -59.52 -5.73
CA ARG A 754 -41.46 -59.80 -4.48
C ARG A 754 -41.57 -61.31 -4.28
N ASP A 755 -41.09 -61.80 -3.15
CA ASP A 755 -41.32 -63.17 -2.69
C ASP A 755 -42.27 -63.20 -1.49
N ARG A 756 -42.79 -64.38 -1.17
CA ARG A 756 -43.57 -64.64 0.05
C ARG A 756 -42.82 -65.52 1.06
N GLY A 757 -41.49 -65.47 0.99
CA GLY A 757 -40.55 -66.30 1.75
C GLY A 757 -40.49 -65.93 3.23
N HIS A 758 -39.45 -66.41 3.91
CA HIS A 758 -39.24 -66.15 5.34
C HIS A 758 -38.64 -64.76 5.64
N GLY A 759 -38.38 -63.93 4.62
CA GLY A 759 -37.70 -62.63 4.76
C GLY A 759 -36.25 -62.74 5.26
N CYS A 760 -35.67 -61.61 5.62
CA CYS A 760 -34.31 -61.49 6.17
C CYS A 760 -34.36 -61.16 7.68
N SER A 761 -33.46 -61.72 8.49
CA SER A 761 -33.29 -61.33 9.90
C SER A 761 -32.76 -59.90 10.02
N ALA A 762 -33.06 -59.21 11.13
CA ALA A 762 -32.62 -57.82 11.34
C ALA A 762 -31.10 -57.65 11.19
N ASP A 763 -30.31 -58.58 11.75
CA ASP A 763 -28.85 -58.58 11.66
C ASP A 763 -28.33 -58.75 10.22
N LEU A 764 -29.09 -59.44 9.36
CA LEU A 764 -28.72 -59.67 7.96
C LEU A 764 -29.08 -58.47 7.07
N VAL A 765 -30.11 -57.70 7.43
CA VAL A 765 -30.57 -56.55 6.64
C VAL A 765 -29.53 -55.43 6.62
N GLU A 766 -28.85 -55.17 7.74
CA GLU A 766 -27.82 -54.11 7.83
C GLU A 766 -26.60 -54.41 6.95
N HIS A 767 -26.30 -55.68 6.72
CA HIS A 767 -25.12 -56.14 5.98
C HIS A 767 -25.46 -56.86 4.67
N LEU A 768 -26.71 -56.73 4.19
CA LEU A 768 -27.27 -57.55 3.12
C LEU A 768 -26.51 -57.44 1.79
N PHE A 769 -25.91 -56.27 1.54
CA PHE A 769 -25.16 -55.99 0.33
C PHE A 769 -23.64 -56.00 0.55
N GLU A 770 -23.17 -56.37 1.74
CA GLU A 770 -21.74 -56.56 1.98
C GLU A 770 -21.25 -57.90 1.38
N PRO A 771 -20.04 -57.94 0.79
CA PRO A 771 -19.49 -59.19 0.26
C PRO A 771 -19.31 -60.26 1.36
N PHE A 772 -19.58 -61.51 1.01
CA PHE A 772 -19.43 -62.70 1.86
C PHE A 772 -20.47 -62.86 2.98
N ILE A 773 -21.47 -62.00 3.02
CA ILE A 773 -22.60 -62.10 3.96
C ILE A 773 -23.71 -62.95 3.34
N THR A 774 -24.09 -64.04 4.02
CA THR A 774 -25.08 -65.02 3.53
C THR A 774 -25.77 -65.72 4.70
N SER A 775 -27.06 -66.00 4.55
CA SER A 775 -27.82 -66.86 5.48
C SER A 775 -27.88 -68.33 5.02
N LYS A 776 -27.30 -68.64 3.84
CA LYS A 776 -27.35 -69.97 3.22
C LYS A 776 -26.08 -70.78 3.55
N PRO A 777 -26.17 -72.07 3.95
CA PRO A 777 -25.03 -72.92 4.27
C PRO A 777 -24.00 -73.07 3.13
N ASP A 778 -24.47 -73.07 1.89
CA ASP A 778 -23.66 -73.25 0.66
C ASP A 778 -23.58 -71.98 -0.21
N GLY A 779 -24.00 -70.81 0.29
CA GLY A 779 -24.01 -69.58 -0.50
C GLY A 779 -22.79 -68.70 -0.22
N LEU A 780 -22.07 -68.26 -1.25
CA LEU A 780 -20.86 -67.41 -1.08
C LEU A 780 -21.12 -66.00 -0.55
N GLY A 781 -22.36 -65.51 -0.54
CA GLY A 781 -22.69 -64.15 -0.08
C GLY A 781 -22.18 -63.01 -0.99
N ILE A 782 -21.94 -63.29 -2.27
CA ILE A 782 -21.41 -62.30 -3.23
C ILE A 782 -22.48 -61.83 -4.25
N GLY A 783 -23.61 -62.54 -4.35
CA GLY A 783 -24.62 -62.28 -5.39
C GLY A 783 -25.27 -60.89 -5.29
N LEU A 784 -25.69 -60.49 -4.08
CA LEU A 784 -26.36 -59.20 -3.85
C LEU A 784 -25.40 -58.01 -3.96
N SER A 785 -24.15 -58.14 -3.51
CA SER A 785 -23.13 -57.10 -3.65
C SER A 785 -22.73 -56.86 -5.11
N ILE A 786 -22.65 -57.93 -5.93
CA ILE A 786 -22.48 -57.79 -7.38
C ILE A 786 -23.70 -57.15 -8.02
N SER A 787 -24.91 -57.55 -7.61
CA SER A 787 -26.14 -56.99 -8.17
C SER A 787 -26.24 -55.49 -7.89
N GLN A 788 -25.85 -55.06 -6.68
CA GLN A 788 -25.76 -53.65 -6.33
C GLN A 788 -24.74 -52.92 -7.20
N GLY A 789 -23.51 -53.46 -7.31
CA GLY A 789 -22.46 -52.84 -8.13
C GLY A 789 -22.83 -52.74 -9.62
N ILE A 790 -23.55 -53.73 -10.16
CA ILE A 790 -24.07 -53.67 -11.53
C ILE A 790 -25.09 -52.53 -11.66
N VAL A 791 -26.08 -52.47 -10.77
CA VAL A 791 -27.15 -51.45 -10.84
C VAL A 791 -26.57 -50.04 -10.66
N GLU A 792 -25.64 -49.84 -9.72
CA GLU A 792 -24.94 -48.57 -9.51
C GLU A 792 -24.10 -48.18 -10.73
N ALA A 793 -23.43 -49.15 -11.35
CA ALA A 793 -22.67 -48.92 -12.58
C ALA A 793 -23.57 -48.57 -13.78
N HIS A 794 -24.88 -48.75 -13.68
CA HIS A 794 -25.90 -48.31 -14.64
C HIS A 794 -26.59 -47.00 -14.24
N GLY A 795 -26.18 -46.37 -13.13
CA GLY A 795 -26.77 -45.12 -12.64
C GLY A 795 -28.06 -45.30 -11.83
N GLY A 796 -28.35 -46.53 -11.39
CA GLY A 796 -29.48 -46.88 -10.54
C GLY A 796 -29.10 -47.15 -9.09
N ALA A 797 -30.08 -47.56 -8.28
CA ALA A 797 -29.87 -48.09 -6.93
C ALA A 797 -30.63 -49.41 -6.75
N LEU A 798 -30.08 -50.35 -5.98
CA LEU A 798 -30.73 -51.61 -5.57
C LEU A 798 -30.91 -51.59 -4.05
N TRP A 799 -32.12 -51.89 -3.56
CA TRP A 799 -32.41 -51.92 -2.13
C TRP A 799 -33.50 -52.94 -1.77
N LEU A 800 -33.60 -53.24 -0.47
CA LEU A 800 -34.69 -54.01 0.12
C LEU A 800 -35.81 -53.05 0.53
N ALA A 801 -36.94 -53.08 -0.17
CA ALA A 801 -38.05 -52.16 0.00
C ALA A 801 -39.02 -52.57 1.12
N GLU A 802 -39.31 -53.87 1.23
CA GLU A 802 -40.16 -54.43 2.28
C GLU A 802 -39.49 -55.71 2.81
N ASN A 803 -39.49 -55.90 4.12
CA ASN A 803 -38.98 -57.11 4.76
C ASN A 803 -39.90 -57.51 5.91
N SER A 804 -40.46 -58.71 5.85
CA SER A 804 -41.34 -59.24 6.87
C SER A 804 -41.22 -60.76 6.97
N THR A 805 -41.87 -61.36 7.97
CA THR A 805 -41.98 -62.82 8.07
C THR A 805 -42.86 -63.44 6.98
N ASP A 806 -43.50 -62.63 6.13
CA ASP A 806 -44.34 -63.06 5.00
C ASP A 806 -43.70 -62.72 3.64
N GLY A 807 -42.40 -62.39 3.62
CA GLY A 807 -41.62 -62.22 2.39
C GLY A 807 -40.70 -61.01 2.37
N ALA A 808 -39.88 -60.94 1.32
CA ALA A 808 -39.01 -59.82 1.00
C ALA A 808 -39.38 -59.19 -0.36
N VAL A 809 -39.13 -57.89 -0.49
CA VAL A 809 -39.33 -57.13 -1.72
C VAL A 809 -38.04 -56.41 -2.06
N PHE A 810 -37.38 -56.85 -3.12
CA PHE A 810 -36.21 -56.15 -3.67
C PHE A 810 -36.64 -55.23 -4.80
N ARG A 811 -36.12 -54.01 -4.81
CA ARG A 811 -36.34 -53.03 -5.88
C ARG A 811 -35.02 -52.51 -6.40
N PHE A 812 -34.94 -52.31 -7.70
CA PHE A 812 -33.88 -51.50 -8.28
C PHE A 812 -34.39 -50.52 -9.33
N THR A 813 -33.64 -49.46 -9.55
CA THR A 813 -33.92 -48.46 -10.58
C THR A 813 -32.93 -48.51 -11.74
N LEU A 814 -33.37 -48.10 -12.92
CA LEU A 814 -32.53 -47.84 -14.08
C LEU A 814 -32.94 -46.50 -14.72
N PRO A 815 -32.00 -45.67 -15.20
CA PRO A 815 -32.34 -44.43 -15.90
C PRO A 815 -33.03 -44.73 -17.24
N GLN A 816 -34.08 -43.96 -17.55
CA GLN A 816 -34.73 -44.00 -18.86
C GLN A 816 -33.80 -43.42 -19.93
N GLU A 817 -33.91 -43.91 -21.16
CA GLU A 817 -33.23 -43.29 -22.29
C GLU A 817 -33.98 -42.00 -22.69
N ASN A 818 -33.45 -40.85 -22.30
CA ASN A 818 -33.96 -39.57 -22.80
C ASN A 818 -33.61 -39.46 -24.29
N GLU A 819 -34.62 -39.35 -25.16
CA GLU A 819 -34.40 -38.98 -26.56
C GLU A 819 -33.52 -37.72 -26.60
N PRO A 820 -32.39 -37.73 -27.34
CA PRO A 820 -31.56 -36.55 -27.43
C PRO A 820 -32.35 -35.44 -28.13
N ASP A 821 -32.55 -34.31 -27.43
CA ASP A 821 -33.04 -33.06 -28.01
C ASP A 821 -32.33 -32.78 -29.35
N GLU A 822 -33.10 -32.71 -30.44
CA GLU A 822 -32.63 -32.41 -31.80
C GLU A 822 -31.97 -31.01 -31.94
N GLN A 823 -31.76 -30.27 -30.85
CA GLN A 823 -31.20 -28.92 -30.86
C GLN A 823 -29.67 -28.85 -30.72
N ASN A 824 -28.95 -29.95 -30.53
CA ASN A 824 -27.49 -29.94 -30.35
C ASN A 824 -26.69 -30.71 -31.42
N ARG A 825 -27.14 -30.67 -32.68
CA ARG A 825 -26.30 -30.94 -33.85
C ARG A 825 -26.11 -29.69 -34.69
N HIS A 826 -25.22 -28.79 -34.27
CA HIS A 826 -24.56 -27.83 -35.16
C HIS A 826 -23.13 -27.52 -34.71
#